data_AF-A0A9D5JZJ4-F1
#
_entry.id   AF-A0A9D5JZJ4-F1
#
_cell.length_a   1.000
_cell.length_b   1.000
_cell.length_c   1.000
_cell.angle_alpha   90.00
_cell.angle_beta   90.00
_cell.angle_gamma   90.00
#
_symmetry.space_group_name_H-M   'P 1'
#
loop_
_entity.id
_entity.type
_entity.pdbx_description
1 polymer ?
#
loop_
_entity_poly.entity_id
_entity_poly.type
_entity_poly.pdbx_seq_one_letter_code
_entity_poly.pdbx_strand_id
1 'polypeptide(L)'
;METSTTNQEPQAKGSIKFKLIISAVVLLLLALGFNALLSLNSLEKLYVESIASQYSAIGKDLQRNLERSLRFGKSITKFIGMEKILEETKRNITREIVEDDAVMASVNSATTADISVSVALPEGEILYSTDETLVNTTLPQEAQVNYADASTLPTYIKHEETYITPLPIRDMKQQWVATAIIAFHERQVRSLLTTVRDRNIKMIALIVAGSIVVLLLLFRLMTPSRRIEINVHTLPQFKRKLYISLFLVIALAQIIFSGWNTNDFKNYYLQINKQKTRTLTALLKEDIEFLFSKGIDIRKLVKMDQVLGEIITASPELQNIVIVDQDGTPLYGASKDGVIDFQSLPEDQQQQASEEMRVSDPAYQVRLELLNPEEKVEGYISAHVGQEGYISTNLSKQVIFAKLFEIGLDSATVLVISMLFFIELLILIFQFIERQAAGTGVAQAIDYRAIRPATFLFFFGIDISITFLPLYMERLYTPFFGLSKEMIIALPISAEMLFAGISVVIAGIWLDRRGWHKPFLWGLLLSSAGYLYSWIAPDALHFVISRGVVGIGYGLALMAAQGFVVQYTDEKTKAQGLTQLFAGLFAGSICGGAAGAILAERLGYSLVFFIGAVMIFLVITYAISFMRHALKQAEPQHHEAAEVTTQSFTIGQLFRFLFNRNVLSLVLFSSFPGAIALVGFINYFCPVYLNRIGASQSNIGRVYMLYGICLIYLAPFISKYVDASSDKKKFIILSGVLTSLAFTIFYFSGGIAATASAVLILGLSDSIGSGSRSAYALKLEVTRELGEGKAIGVFSTASKIGQVIAPILFGWLVVTIGIQKGITYFGLAYLCATALFLLVAQQERKAMTVAEERPL
;
A
#
# COMPACT_ATOMS: atom_id res chain seq x y z
N MET A 1 23.76 -69.07 18.96
CA MET A 1 24.77 -68.01 18.76
C MET A 1 24.59 -67.51 17.34
N GLU A 2 24.29 -66.27 17.02
CA GLU A 2 24.17 -65.01 17.75
C GLU A 2 23.19 -64.12 16.97
N THR A 3 22.52 -63.25 17.72
CA THR A 3 21.61 -62.18 17.30
C THR A 3 22.27 -61.15 16.38
N SER A 4 21.61 -60.76 15.30
CA SER A 4 21.84 -59.48 14.62
C SER A 4 20.55 -58.67 14.54
N THR A 5 20.32 -57.90 15.60
CA THR A 5 19.42 -56.74 15.61
C THR A 5 20.03 -55.65 14.73
N THR A 6 19.53 -55.48 13.51
CA THR A 6 19.83 -54.30 12.70
C THR A 6 19.05 -53.11 13.24
N ASN A 7 19.74 -52.34 14.08
CA ASN A 7 19.40 -50.96 14.43
C ASN A 7 19.26 -50.11 13.16
N GLN A 8 18.04 -49.79 12.74
CA GLN A 8 17.80 -48.61 11.92
C GLN A 8 17.82 -47.38 12.82
N GLU A 9 18.96 -46.69 12.85
CA GLU A 9 19.14 -45.42 13.56
C GLU A 9 18.41 -44.23 12.87
N PRO A 10 18.12 -43.15 13.62
CA PRO A 10 17.10 -42.16 13.28
C PRO A 10 17.65 -40.99 12.44
N GLN A 11 17.92 -41.19 11.15
CA GLN A 11 18.35 -40.08 10.26
C GLN A 11 17.24 -39.04 9.95
N ALA A 12 15.96 -39.34 10.23
CA ALA A 12 14.84 -38.45 9.86
C ALA A 12 14.65 -37.19 10.74
N LYS A 13 15.08 -37.20 12.02
CA LYS A 13 14.80 -36.10 12.97
C LYS A 13 15.66 -34.84 12.75
N GLY A 14 16.88 -34.98 12.24
CA GLY A 14 17.77 -33.85 11.93
C GLY A 14 17.27 -33.00 10.75
N SER A 15 16.65 -33.64 9.74
CA SER A 15 16.15 -32.98 8.54
C SER A 15 15.00 -32.00 8.81
N ILE A 16 14.13 -32.31 9.77
CA ILE A 16 12.91 -31.52 10.03
C ILE A 16 13.23 -30.20 10.74
N LYS A 17 14.06 -30.24 11.79
CA LYS A 17 14.49 -29.03 12.50
C LYS A 17 15.21 -28.06 11.57
N PHE A 18 16.08 -28.60 10.71
CA PHE A 18 16.84 -27.83 9.74
C PHE A 18 15.91 -27.14 8.72
N LYS A 19 14.92 -27.86 8.16
CA LYS A 19 13.92 -27.29 7.24
C LYS A 19 13.11 -26.15 7.88
N LEU A 20 12.63 -26.33 9.11
CA LEU A 20 11.88 -25.29 9.83
C LEU A 20 12.70 -24.02 10.07
N ILE A 21 13.97 -24.17 10.48
CA ILE A 21 14.87 -23.04 10.68
C ILE A 21 15.13 -22.33 9.35
N ILE A 22 15.43 -23.08 8.28
CA ILE A 22 15.66 -22.48 6.96
C ILE A 22 14.44 -21.67 6.51
N SER A 23 13.24 -22.24 6.58
CA SER A 23 12.05 -21.52 6.13
C SER A 23 11.74 -20.28 6.97
N ALA A 24 11.94 -20.35 8.29
CA ALA A 24 11.82 -19.19 9.17
C ALA A 24 12.85 -18.10 8.83
N VAL A 25 14.10 -18.50 8.52
CA VAL A 25 15.17 -17.59 8.09
C VAL A 25 14.86 -16.97 6.73
N VAL A 26 14.38 -17.75 5.76
CA VAL A 26 13.99 -17.23 4.44
C VAL A 26 12.88 -16.22 4.57
N LEU A 27 11.86 -16.49 5.38
CA LEU A 27 10.78 -15.54 5.61
C LEU A 27 11.28 -14.28 6.32
N LEU A 28 12.14 -14.43 7.33
CA LEU A 28 12.73 -13.31 8.03
C LEU A 28 13.56 -12.44 7.07
N LEU A 29 14.39 -13.05 6.21
CA LEU A 29 15.15 -12.36 5.18
C LEU A 29 14.26 -11.61 4.21
N LEU A 30 13.17 -12.22 3.74
CA LEU A 30 12.22 -11.56 2.84
C LEU A 30 11.56 -10.35 3.52
N ALA A 31 11.13 -10.50 4.78
CA ALA A 31 10.46 -9.41 5.50
C ALA A 31 11.41 -8.26 5.85
N LEU A 32 12.62 -8.57 6.33
CA LEU A 32 13.64 -7.57 6.63
C LEU A 32 14.15 -6.88 5.36
N GLY A 33 14.40 -7.65 4.30
CA GLY A 33 14.80 -7.12 3.00
C GLY A 33 13.74 -6.22 2.38
N PHE A 34 12.47 -6.60 2.48
CA PHE A 34 11.36 -5.76 2.02
C PHE A 34 11.26 -4.46 2.83
N ASN A 35 11.38 -4.50 4.15
CA ASN A 35 11.39 -3.28 4.99
C ASN A 35 12.60 -2.37 4.65
N ALA A 36 13.79 -2.96 4.49
CA ALA A 36 14.98 -2.22 4.08
C ALA A 36 14.81 -1.55 2.71
N LEU A 37 14.22 -2.25 1.74
CA LEU A 37 13.92 -1.73 0.41
C LEU A 37 12.95 -0.53 0.48
N LEU A 38 11.91 -0.61 1.31
CA LEU A 38 10.95 0.49 1.47
C LEU A 38 11.61 1.75 2.05
N SER A 39 12.43 1.59 3.08
CA SER A 39 13.18 2.69 3.70
C SER A 39 14.18 3.31 2.72
N LEU A 40 14.91 2.46 1.98
CA LEU A 40 15.90 2.90 1.00
C LEU A 40 15.26 3.66 -0.17
N ASN A 41 14.16 3.15 -0.74
CA ASN A 41 13.43 3.85 -1.79
C ASN A 41 12.81 5.16 -1.29
N SER A 42 12.34 5.20 -0.03
CA SER A 42 11.86 6.45 0.56
C SER A 42 12.98 7.47 0.71
N LEU A 43 14.17 7.02 1.11
CA LEU A 43 15.34 7.87 1.26
C LEU A 43 15.84 8.37 -0.10
N GLU A 44 15.88 7.51 -1.11
CA GLU A 44 16.22 7.89 -2.49
C GLU A 44 15.32 9.02 -2.98
N LYS A 45 14.00 8.85 -2.90
CA LYS A 45 13.04 9.87 -3.34
C LYS A 45 13.30 11.21 -2.64
N LEU A 46 13.47 11.20 -1.32
CA LEU A 46 13.71 12.41 -0.54
C LEU A 46 15.05 13.07 -0.86
N TYR A 47 16.08 12.26 -1.10
CA TYR A 47 17.40 12.77 -1.47
C TYR A 47 17.38 13.40 -2.87
N VAL A 48 16.71 12.76 -3.84
CA VAL A 48 16.49 13.33 -5.18
C VAL A 48 15.68 14.62 -5.11
N GLU A 49 14.58 14.65 -4.36
CA GLU A 49 13.77 15.86 -4.17
C GLU A 49 14.58 16.99 -3.51
N SER A 50 15.46 16.65 -2.56
CA SER A 50 16.36 17.61 -1.94
C SER A 50 17.34 18.20 -2.94
N ILE A 51 18.02 17.36 -3.74
CA ILE A 51 18.97 17.81 -4.77
C ILE A 51 18.24 18.65 -5.83
N ALA A 52 17.11 18.17 -6.35
CA ALA A 52 16.33 18.88 -7.34
C ALA A 52 15.83 20.24 -6.81
N SER A 53 15.39 20.30 -5.56
CA SER A 53 14.99 21.56 -4.92
C SER A 53 16.17 22.50 -4.72
N GLN A 54 17.36 21.99 -4.38
CA GLN A 54 18.59 22.77 -4.27
C GLN A 54 18.96 23.37 -5.62
N TYR A 55 18.99 22.54 -6.67
CA TYR A 55 19.32 22.98 -8.03
C TYR A 55 18.26 23.93 -8.59
N SER A 56 16.97 23.70 -8.29
CA SER A 56 15.89 24.62 -8.65
C SER A 56 16.07 25.99 -7.99
N ALA A 57 16.49 26.04 -6.71
CA ALA A 57 16.75 27.30 -6.02
C ALA A 57 17.89 28.09 -6.68
N ILE A 58 19.01 27.44 -7.00
CA ILE A 58 20.14 28.07 -7.72
C ILE A 58 19.73 28.45 -9.15
N GLY A 59 18.96 27.60 -9.82
CA GLY A 59 18.47 27.83 -11.17
C GLY A 59 17.48 28.99 -11.30
N LYS A 60 16.82 29.41 -10.22
CA LYS A 60 15.99 30.63 -10.24
C LYS A 60 16.81 31.88 -10.55
N ASP A 61 18.09 31.92 -10.19
CA ASP A 61 18.97 33.03 -10.58
C ASP A 61 19.26 33.04 -12.08
N LEU A 62 19.51 31.86 -12.66
CA LEU A 62 19.61 31.69 -14.10
C LEU A 62 18.32 32.17 -14.79
N GLN A 63 17.16 31.69 -14.31
CA GLN A 63 15.85 32.10 -14.82
C GLN A 63 15.69 33.62 -14.76
N ARG A 64 15.93 34.24 -13.59
CA ARG A 64 15.83 35.69 -13.37
C ARG A 64 16.76 36.49 -14.28
N ASN A 65 18.00 36.03 -14.47
CA ASN A 65 18.97 36.68 -15.35
C ASN A 65 18.57 36.62 -16.83
N LEU A 66 18.02 35.48 -17.26
CA LEU A 66 17.52 35.29 -18.62
C LEU A 66 16.26 36.13 -18.87
N GLU A 67 15.27 36.06 -17.99
CA GLU A 67 14.04 36.87 -18.10
C GLU A 67 14.36 38.37 -18.11
N ARG A 68 15.28 38.83 -17.25
CA ARG A 68 15.75 40.22 -17.25
C ARG A 68 16.39 40.59 -18.59
N SER A 69 17.19 39.71 -19.17
CA SER A 69 17.82 39.94 -20.47
C SER A 69 16.83 39.97 -21.62
N LEU A 70 15.79 39.12 -21.59
CA LEU A 70 14.68 39.14 -22.55
C LEU A 70 13.87 40.44 -22.43
N ARG A 71 13.69 40.96 -21.21
CA ARG A 71 13.10 42.30 -20.95
C ARG A 71 13.97 43.45 -21.46
N PHE A 72 15.23 43.24 -21.83
CA PHE A 72 16.05 44.24 -22.52
C PHE A 72 16.05 44.05 -24.05
N GLY A 73 15.16 43.21 -24.58
CA GLY A 73 14.97 43.00 -26.01
C GLY A 73 15.92 41.97 -26.64
N LYS A 74 16.69 41.22 -25.84
CA LYS A 74 17.47 40.08 -26.37
C LYS A 74 16.53 38.95 -26.79
N SER A 75 16.81 38.29 -27.90
CA SER A 75 16.08 37.08 -28.32
C SER A 75 16.69 35.83 -27.70
N ILE A 76 15.86 34.89 -27.23
CA ILE A 76 16.34 33.61 -26.69
C ILE A 76 17.07 32.80 -27.77
N THR A 77 16.65 32.88 -29.03
CA THR A 77 17.25 32.15 -30.16
C THR A 77 18.61 32.70 -30.63
N LYS A 78 18.96 33.93 -30.22
CA LYS A 78 20.22 34.60 -30.59
C LYS A 78 20.85 35.27 -29.37
N PHE A 79 21.01 34.49 -28.30
CA PHE A 79 21.48 35.00 -27.02
C PHE A 79 23.01 35.00 -26.93
N ILE A 80 23.62 36.20 -27.01
CA ILE A 80 25.09 36.36 -26.89
C ILE A 80 25.50 36.22 -25.41
N GLY A 81 26.47 35.34 -25.14
CA GLY A 81 27.01 35.09 -23.80
C GLY A 81 26.26 34.05 -22.97
N MET A 82 25.35 33.28 -23.59
CA MET A 82 24.59 32.23 -22.90
C MET A 82 25.52 31.20 -22.24
N GLU A 83 26.52 30.72 -22.98
CA GLU A 83 27.50 29.73 -22.51
C GLU A 83 28.15 30.12 -21.18
N LYS A 84 28.61 31.37 -21.06
CA LYS A 84 29.20 31.89 -19.82
C LYS A 84 28.22 31.87 -18.64
N ILE A 85 26.95 32.23 -18.87
CA ILE A 85 25.92 32.24 -17.82
C ILE A 85 25.59 30.81 -17.38
N LEU A 86 25.52 29.86 -18.33
CA LEU A 86 25.26 28.45 -18.03
C LEU A 86 26.44 27.82 -17.27
N GLU A 87 27.69 28.11 -17.67
CA GLU A 87 28.88 27.67 -16.94
C GLU A 87 28.96 28.26 -15.53
N GLU A 88 28.63 29.53 -15.36
CA GLU A 88 28.58 30.19 -14.05
C GLU A 88 27.54 29.53 -13.14
N THR A 89 26.36 29.22 -13.70
CA THR A 89 25.32 28.48 -12.99
C THR A 89 25.81 27.09 -12.56
N LYS A 90 26.44 26.33 -13.49
CA LYS A 90 27.03 25.02 -13.18
C LYS A 90 28.10 25.11 -12.10
N ARG A 91 28.91 26.16 -12.12
CA ARG A 91 29.96 26.41 -11.11
C ARG A 91 29.38 26.71 -9.74
N ASN A 92 28.31 27.49 -9.65
CA ASN A 92 27.65 27.80 -8.38
C ASN A 92 27.02 26.54 -7.76
N ILE A 93 26.35 25.72 -8.57
CA ILE A 93 25.86 24.39 -8.16
C ILE A 93 27.00 23.54 -7.61
N THR A 94 28.16 23.57 -8.28
CA THR A 94 29.34 22.79 -7.89
C THR A 94 30.00 23.29 -6.60
N ARG A 95 30.05 24.61 -6.39
CA ARG A 95 30.78 25.24 -5.28
C ARG A 95 30.15 24.93 -3.92
N GLU A 96 28.83 24.98 -3.82
CA GLU A 96 28.11 24.64 -2.58
C GLU A 96 28.21 23.15 -2.18
N ILE A 97 28.61 22.25 -3.10
CA ILE A 97 28.79 20.82 -2.81
C ILE A 97 30.07 20.55 -2.00
N VAL A 98 31.06 21.46 -2.01
CA VAL A 98 32.42 21.19 -1.53
C VAL A 98 32.68 21.63 -0.08
N GLU A 99 31.89 22.55 0.48
CA GLU A 99 32.27 23.22 1.74
C GLU A 99 31.99 22.43 3.04
N ASP A 100 31.27 21.29 3.05
CA ASP A 100 30.56 20.92 4.30
C ASP A 100 30.60 19.48 4.83
N ASP A 101 31.37 18.53 4.29
CA ASP A 101 31.61 17.27 5.04
C ASP A 101 32.80 16.44 4.53
N ALA A 102 33.78 16.15 5.39
CA ALA A 102 34.91 15.28 5.08
C ALA A 102 34.50 13.83 4.75
N VAL A 103 33.27 13.43 5.14
CA VAL A 103 32.67 12.13 4.83
C VAL A 103 32.09 12.09 3.40
N MET A 104 31.73 13.25 2.83
CA MET A 104 31.20 13.37 1.46
C MET A 104 32.23 13.92 0.45
N ALA A 105 33.28 14.58 0.91
CA ALA A 105 34.33 15.16 0.07
C ALA A 105 35.11 14.10 -0.75
N SER A 106 35.26 12.86 -0.24
CA SER A 106 35.93 11.78 -0.99
C SER A 106 35.07 11.13 -2.08
N VAL A 107 33.78 11.49 -2.17
CA VAL A 107 32.82 10.98 -3.16
C VAL A 107 32.56 12.01 -4.28
N ASN A 108 32.79 13.29 -4.01
CA ASN A 108 32.27 14.41 -4.82
C ASN A 108 33.21 14.95 -5.92
N SER A 109 34.44 14.43 -6.06
CA SER A 109 35.36 14.89 -7.12
C SER A 109 35.08 14.30 -8.51
N ALA A 110 34.22 13.26 -8.60
CA ALA A 110 33.85 12.60 -9.86
C ALA A 110 32.41 12.92 -10.35
N THR A 111 31.61 13.63 -9.55
CA THR A 111 30.17 13.86 -9.79
C THR A 111 29.83 15.18 -10.48
N THR A 112 30.80 16.10 -10.58
CA THR A 112 30.66 17.42 -11.23
C THR A 112 30.60 17.36 -12.76
N ALA A 113 31.16 16.30 -13.35
CA ALA A 113 31.05 16.04 -14.79
C ALA A 113 29.62 15.66 -15.21
N ASP A 114 28.81 15.16 -14.27
CA ASP A 114 27.48 14.59 -14.52
C ASP A 114 26.34 15.61 -14.38
N ILE A 115 26.65 16.91 -14.29
CA ILE A 115 25.67 18.00 -14.26
C ILE A 115 25.72 18.75 -15.59
N SER A 116 24.57 18.89 -16.24
CA SER A 116 24.38 19.76 -17.40
C SER A 116 23.33 20.83 -17.11
N VAL A 117 23.62 22.05 -17.56
CA VAL A 117 22.68 23.18 -17.53
C VAL A 117 22.40 23.56 -18.97
N SER A 118 21.13 23.52 -19.36
CA SER A 118 20.70 23.68 -20.75
C SER A 118 19.49 24.61 -20.86
N VAL A 119 19.25 25.13 -22.07
CA VAL A 119 18.06 25.93 -22.40
C VAL A 119 17.42 25.33 -23.63
N ALA A 120 16.15 24.96 -23.51
CA ALA A 120 15.36 24.36 -24.57
C ALA A 120 14.18 25.25 -24.98
N LEU A 121 13.77 25.13 -26.24
CA LEU A 121 12.58 25.78 -26.79
C LEU A 121 11.29 25.07 -26.33
N PRO A 122 10.11 25.71 -26.50
CA PRO A 122 8.82 25.11 -26.17
C PRO A 122 8.53 23.79 -26.88
N GLU A 123 9.08 23.60 -28.08
CA GLU A 123 9.00 22.35 -28.86
C GLU A 123 9.92 21.24 -28.32
N GLY A 124 10.75 21.55 -27.32
CA GLY A 124 11.67 20.62 -26.68
C GLY A 124 13.09 20.57 -27.27
N GLU A 125 13.40 21.37 -28.30
CA GLU A 125 14.74 21.44 -28.90
C GLU A 125 15.73 22.19 -27.98
N ILE A 126 16.85 21.57 -27.64
CA ILE A 126 17.90 22.15 -26.79
C ILE A 126 18.80 23.08 -27.64
N LEU A 127 18.75 24.38 -27.37
CA LEU A 127 19.53 25.40 -28.09
C LEU A 127 20.91 25.65 -27.49
N TYR A 128 21.00 25.61 -26.16
CA TYR A 128 22.23 25.90 -25.43
C TYR A 128 22.41 24.88 -24.31
N SER A 129 23.65 24.48 -24.05
CA SER A 129 23.97 23.51 -23.01
C SER A 129 25.42 23.66 -22.59
N THR A 130 25.72 23.40 -21.32
CA THR A 130 27.10 23.19 -20.83
C THR A 130 27.69 21.85 -21.29
N ASP A 131 26.85 20.96 -21.82
CA ASP A 131 27.26 19.72 -22.46
C ASP A 131 26.98 19.84 -23.96
N GLU A 132 28.05 19.94 -24.76
CA GLU A 132 27.98 20.13 -26.21
C GLU A 132 27.23 19.01 -26.93
N THR A 133 27.19 17.80 -26.36
CA THR A 133 26.52 16.65 -26.98
C THR A 133 24.99 16.77 -27.00
N LEU A 134 24.43 17.62 -26.13
CA LEU A 134 22.99 17.82 -26.02
C LEU A 134 22.46 18.93 -26.94
N VAL A 135 23.33 19.76 -27.52
CA VAL A 135 22.90 20.87 -28.38
C VAL A 135 22.30 20.35 -29.69
N ASN A 136 21.16 20.89 -30.11
CA ASN A 136 20.33 20.44 -31.24
C ASN A 136 19.69 19.05 -31.06
N THR A 137 19.58 18.56 -29.82
CA THR A 137 18.79 17.36 -29.51
C THR A 137 17.42 17.75 -28.97
N THR A 138 16.44 16.85 -29.03
CA THR A 138 15.11 17.08 -28.45
C THR A 138 14.99 16.43 -27.09
N LEU A 139 14.35 17.14 -26.15
CA LEU A 139 14.00 16.61 -24.85
C LEU A 139 13.13 15.36 -24.96
N PRO A 140 13.24 14.43 -24.00
CA PRO A 140 12.32 13.31 -23.87
C PRO A 140 10.87 13.78 -23.82
N GLN A 141 9.95 12.99 -24.36
CA GLN A 141 8.51 13.33 -24.36
C GLN A 141 7.99 13.60 -22.94
N GLU A 142 8.51 12.88 -21.94
CA GLU A 142 8.12 13.08 -20.54
C GLU A 142 8.58 14.43 -19.96
N ALA A 143 9.63 15.01 -20.53
CA ALA A 143 10.19 16.30 -20.11
C ALA A 143 9.63 17.50 -20.91
N GLN A 144 8.89 17.24 -22.00
CA GLN A 144 8.19 18.26 -22.81
C GLN A 144 6.86 18.66 -22.17
N VAL A 145 6.95 19.28 -20.98
CA VAL A 145 5.77 19.79 -20.26
C VAL A 145 5.23 21.03 -20.97
N ASN A 146 3.92 21.12 -21.15
CA ASN A 146 3.29 22.36 -21.60
C ASN A 146 3.05 23.29 -20.39
N TYR A 147 3.84 24.35 -20.29
CA TYR A 147 3.82 25.29 -19.16
C TYR A 147 2.70 26.35 -19.26
N ALA A 148 1.85 26.30 -20.29
CA ALA A 148 0.73 27.23 -20.47
C ALA A 148 -0.48 26.92 -19.55
N ASP A 149 -0.75 25.65 -19.26
CA ASP A 149 -1.95 25.18 -18.53
C ASP A 149 -1.64 24.49 -17.19
N ALA A 150 -0.36 24.41 -16.80
CA ALA A 150 0.06 23.66 -15.61
C ALA A 150 -0.23 24.41 -14.31
N SER A 151 -1.13 23.88 -13.47
CA SER A 151 -1.45 24.41 -12.14
C SER A 151 -0.42 24.07 -11.06
N THR A 152 0.39 23.02 -11.28
CA THR A 152 1.49 22.61 -10.40
C THR A 152 2.63 22.04 -11.24
N LEU A 153 3.87 22.42 -10.91
CA LEU A 153 5.07 22.02 -11.65
C LEU A 153 5.78 20.87 -10.92
N PRO A 154 6.17 19.78 -11.62
CA PRO A 154 6.98 18.74 -11.00
C PRO A 154 8.36 19.31 -10.63
N THR A 155 8.81 19.05 -9.40
CA THR A 155 10.14 19.47 -8.93
C THR A 155 11.26 18.82 -9.74
N TYR A 156 11.04 17.61 -10.24
CA TYR A 156 11.96 16.91 -11.14
C TYR A 156 11.21 15.89 -12.02
N ILE A 157 11.85 15.50 -13.12
CA ILE A 157 11.40 14.48 -14.05
C ILE A 157 12.54 13.46 -14.20
N LYS A 158 12.25 12.17 -14.00
CA LYS A 158 13.24 11.10 -14.21
C LYS A 158 13.09 10.54 -15.62
N HIS A 159 14.18 10.53 -16.40
CA HIS A 159 14.24 9.86 -17.69
C HIS A 159 15.53 9.02 -17.76
N GLU A 160 15.38 7.72 -17.96
CA GLU A 160 16.47 6.74 -17.88
C GLU A 160 17.28 6.86 -16.58
N GLU A 161 18.56 7.23 -16.67
CA GLU A 161 19.48 7.43 -15.55
C GLU A 161 19.74 8.91 -15.21
N THR A 162 18.88 9.81 -15.70
CA THR A 162 19.03 11.26 -15.54
C THR A 162 17.79 11.88 -14.88
N TYR A 163 18.03 12.80 -13.94
CA TYR A 163 17.01 13.62 -13.30
C TYR A 163 17.06 15.03 -13.88
N ILE A 164 15.92 15.53 -14.34
CA ILE A 164 15.76 16.82 -15.02
C ILE A 164 14.93 17.74 -14.14
N THR A 165 15.47 18.91 -13.81
CA THR A 165 14.78 19.98 -13.08
C THR A 165 14.45 21.12 -14.05
N PRO A 166 13.18 21.25 -14.50
CA PRO A 166 12.81 22.30 -15.45
C PRO A 166 12.40 23.61 -14.78
N LEU A 167 12.77 24.73 -15.41
CA LEU A 167 12.48 26.09 -14.98
C LEU A 167 11.94 26.89 -16.18
N PRO A 168 10.65 27.23 -16.23
CA PRO A 168 10.07 27.93 -17.37
C PRO A 168 10.57 29.38 -17.43
N ILE A 169 10.98 29.83 -18.61
CA ILE A 169 11.42 31.19 -18.88
C ILE A 169 10.29 31.95 -19.58
N ARG A 170 9.94 33.12 -19.05
CA ARG A 170 8.87 33.97 -19.60
C ARG A 170 9.40 35.28 -20.19
N ASP A 171 8.75 35.76 -21.25
CA ASP A 171 9.05 37.06 -21.86
C ASP A 171 8.31 38.22 -21.15
N MET A 172 8.45 39.46 -21.67
CA MET A 172 7.76 40.64 -21.16
C MET A 172 6.24 40.51 -21.02
N LYS A 173 5.58 39.80 -21.94
CA LYS A 173 4.13 39.55 -21.96
C LYS A 173 3.73 38.37 -21.08
N GLN A 174 4.63 37.86 -20.23
CA GLN A 174 4.43 36.67 -19.39
C GLN A 174 4.15 35.39 -20.20
N GLN A 175 4.51 35.36 -21.49
CA GLN A 175 4.40 34.17 -22.32
C GLN A 175 5.61 33.27 -22.12
N TRP A 176 5.38 31.96 -22.02
CA TRP A 176 6.43 30.95 -21.98
C TRP A 176 7.16 30.90 -23.33
N VAL A 177 8.48 31.09 -23.32
CA VAL A 177 9.31 31.18 -24.54
C VAL A 177 10.48 30.20 -24.57
N ALA A 178 10.88 29.65 -23.43
CA ALA A 178 11.91 28.63 -23.30
C ALA A 178 11.85 27.97 -21.92
N THR A 179 12.62 26.92 -21.72
CA THR A 179 12.77 26.24 -20.43
C THR A 179 14.25 26.06 -20.13
N ALA A 180 14.71 26.58 -18.99
CA ALA A 180 16.02 26.26 -18.43
C ALA A 180 15.96 24.90 -17.74
N ILE A 181 16.99 24.08 -17.92
CA ILE A 181 17.01 22.68 -17.51
C ILE A 181 18.31 22.43 -16.77
N ILE A 182 18.19 21.94 -15.54
CA ILE A 182 19.33 21.42 -14.81
C ILE A 182 19.17 19.91 -14.73
N ALA A 183 20.05 19.19 -15.41
CA ALA A 183 20.05 17.74 -15.44
C ALA A 183 21.23 17.18 -14.65
N PHE A 184 20.98 16.14 -13.86
CA PHE A 184 22.00 15.44 -13.09
C PHE A 184 21.81 13.93 -13.14
N HIS A 185 22.92 13.19 -13.17
CA HIS A 185 22.90 11.74 -13.32
C HIS A 185 22.60 11.02 -11.99
N GLU A 186 21.89 9.89 -12.07
CA GLU A 186 21.59 8.99 -10.94
C GLU A 186 22.83 8.52 -10.16
N ARG A 187 24.04 8.57 -10.77
CA ARG A 187 25.31 8.27 -10.10
C ARG A 187 25.54 9.13 -8.85
N GLN A 188 25.10 10.39 -8.85
CA GLN A 188 25.17 11.29 -7.68
C GLN A 188 24.32 10.79 -6.51
N VAL A 189 23.20 10.14 -6.81
CA VAL A 189 22.24 9.62 -5.84
C VAL A 189 22.72 8.28 -5.29
N ARG A 190 23.29 7.43 -6.15
CA ARG A 190 23.68 6.06 -5.79
C ARG A 190 24.76 5.98 -4.72
N SER A 191 25.69 6.93 -4.61
CA SER A 191 26.81 6.85 -3.66
C SER A 191 26.38 6.89 -2.19
N LEU A 192 25.41 7.75 -1.85
CA LEU A 192 24.79 7.78 -0.53
C LEU A 192 23.98 6.50 -0.31
N LEU A 193 23.18 6.11 -1.31
CA LEU A 193 22.31 4.94 -1.22
C LEU A 193 23.06 3.62 -1.08
N THR A 194 24.22 3.44 -1.72
CA THR A 194 25.05 2.24 -1.55
C THR A 194 25.58 2.14 -0.12
N THR A 195 25.98 3.26 0.48
CA THR A 195 26.41 3.31 1.88
C THR A 195 25.29 2.87 2.82
N VAL A 196 24.08 3.40 2.65
CA VAL A 196 22.90 3.02 3.45
C VAL A 196 22.53 1.55 3.21
N ARG A 197 22.53 1.10 1.95
CA ARG A 197 22.24 -0.28 1.57
C ARG A 197 23.20 -1.26 2.23
N ASP A 198 24.50 -1.01 2.16
CA ASP A 198 25.51 -1.91 2.68
C ASP A 198 25.44 -2.00 4.21
N ARG A 199 25.10 -0.89 4.89
CA ARG A 199 24.84 -0.86 6.32
C ARG A 199 23.57 -1.66 6.69
N ASN A 200 22.49 -1.51 5.93
CA ASN A 200 21.27 -2.30 6.08
C ASN A 200 21.54 -3.81 5.89
N ILE A 201 22.30 -4.19 4.86
CA ILE A 201 22.67 -5.59 4.61
C ILE A 201 23.46 -6.17 5.79
N LYS A 202 24.44 -5.44 6.33
CA LYS A 202 25.21 -5.88 7.51
C LYS A 202 24.30 -6.09 8.73
N MET A 203 23.36 -5.19 8.96
CA MET A 203 22.40 -5.32 10.08
C MET A 203 21.44 -6.48 9.90
N ILE A 204 20.91 -6.68 8.68
CA ILE A 204 20.07 -7.84 8.37
C ILE A 204 20.86 -9.13 8.65
N ALA A 205 22.12 -9.21 8.19
CA ALA A 205 22.97 -10.37 8.44
C ALA A 205 23.19 -10.62 9.94
N LEU A 206 23.44 -9.57 10.74
CA LEU A 206 23.61 -9.67 12.19
C LEU A 206 22.33 -10.17 12.89
N ILE A 207 21.17 -9.59 12.55
CA ILE A 207 19.88 -9.95 13.14
C ILE A 207 19.49 -11.38 12.77
N VAL A 208 19.73 -11.79 11.52
CA VAL A 208 19.47 -13.16 11.05
C VAL A 208 20.39 -14.15 11.77
N ALA A 209 21.69 -13.84 11.90
CA ALA A 209 22.62 -14.68 12.64
C ALA A 209 22.20 -14.83 14.11
N GLY A 210 21.85 -13.74 14.79
CA GLY A 210 21.32 -13.76 16.15
C GLY A 210 20.03 -14.57 16.27
N SER A 211 19.10 -14.40 15.31
CA SER A 211 17.84 -15.15 15.26
C SER A 211 18.08 -16.66 15.09
N ILE A 212 19.04 -17.06 14.25
CA ILE A 212 19.43 -18.47 14.07
C ILE A 212 19.96 -19.05 15.38
N VAL A 213 20.82 -18.33 16.10
CA VAL A 213 21.37 -18.79 17.40
C VAL A 213 20.25 -18.96 18.43
N VAL A 214 19.35 -17.97 18.55
CA VAL A 214 18.21 -18.04 19.47
C VAL A 214 17.28 -19.20 19.11
N LEU A 215 16.99 -19.40 17.82
CA LEU A 215 16.20 -20.54 17.35
C LEU A 215 16.86 -21.86 17.71
N LEU A 216 18.16 -22.04 17.42
CA LEU A 216 18.89 -23.26 17.76
C LEU A 216 18.87 -23.54 19.27
N LEU A 217 19.02 -22.50 20.10
CA LEU A 217 18.96 -22.62 21.56
C LEU A 217 17.55 -23.01 22.04
N LEU A 218 16.50 -22.34 21.54
CA LEU A 218 15.11 -22.68 21.85
C LEU A 218 14.75 -24.10 21.40
N PHE A 219 15.21 -24.52 20.22
CA PHE A 219 15.04 -25.88 19.74
C PHE A 219 15.75 -26.89 20.64
N ARG A 220 16.96 -26.59 21.13
CA ARG A 220 17.69 -27.45 22.07
C ARG A 220 16.96 -27.57 23.41
N LEU A 221 16.42 -26.47 23.92
CA LEU A 221 15.70 -26.42 25.20
C LEU A 221 14.31 -27.09 25.12
N MET A 222 13.66 -27.03 23.96
CA MET A 222 12.36 -27.66 23.71
C MET A 222 12.44 -29.14 23.35
N THR A 223 13.59 -29.67 22.91
CA THR A 223 13.72 -31.12 22.71
C THR A 223 14.11 -31.80 24.02
N PRO A 224 13.26 -32.68 24.60
CA PRO A 224 13.64 -33.40 25.81
C PRO A 224 14.87 -34.28 25.53
N SER A 225 15.88 -34.25 26.40
CA SER A 225 17.09 -35.09 26.31
C SER A 225 16.81 -36.60 26.42
N ARG A 226 15.59 -37.04 26.75
CA ARG A 226 15.24 -38.46 26.85
C ARG A 226 14.41 -38.90 25.65
N ARG A 227 14.79 -40.07 25.10
CA ARG A 227 14.04 -40.88 24.12
C ARG A 227 12.59 -41.05 24.60
N ILE A 228 11.73 -40.10 24.28
CA ILE A 228 10.29 -40.25 24.41
C ILE A 228 9.81 -40.59 23.01
N GLU A 229 9.33 -41.81 22.84
CA GLU A 229 8.49 -42.19 21.70
C GLU A 229 7.49 -41.07 21.46
N ILE A 230 7.41 -40.57 20.24
CA ILE A 230 6.51 -39.46 19.89
C ILE A 230 5.08 -39.98 20.05
N ASN A 231 4.55 -39.90 21.27
CA ASN A 231 3.19 -40.30 21.59
C ASN A 231 2.25 -39.24 21.02
N VAL A 232 1.23 -39.68 20.29
CA VAL A 232 0.26 -38.85 19.54
C VAL A 232 -0.36 -37.74 20.41
N HIS A 233 -0.47 -37.93 21.73
CA HIS A 233 -0.99 -36.95 22.68
C HIS A 233 -0.06 -35.76 23.01
N THR A 234 1.26 -35.87 22.81
CA THR A 234 2.23 -34.79 23.12
C THR A 234 2.54 -33.88 21.93
N LEU A 235 2.18 -34.31 20.72
CA LEU A 235 2.40 -33.59 19.46
C LEU A 235 1.74 -32.19 19.40
N PRO A 236 0.49 -31.99 19.87
CA PRO A 236 -0.19 -30.69 19.78
C PRO A 236 0.46 -29.62 20.65
N GLN A 237 0.91 -29.99 21.86
CA GLN A 237 1.57 -29.07 22.78
C GLN A 237 2.96 -28.67 22.28
N PHE A 238 3.71 -29.62 21.71
CA PHE A 238 5.00 -29.35 21.08
C PHE A 238 4.84 -28.43 19.87
N LYS A 239 3.87 -28.71 18.97
CA LYS A 239 3.52 -27.84 17.84
C LYS A 239 3.22 -26.42 18.32
N ARG A 240 2.32 -26.26 19.31
CA ARG A 240 1.96 -24.94 19.84
C ARG A 240 3.14 -24.17 20.42
N LYS A 241 4.00 -24.81 21.23
CA LYS A 241 5.21 -24.17 21.78
C LYS A 241 6.16 -23.74 20.67
N LEU A 242 6.36 -24.59 19.66
CA LEU A 242 7.20 -24.29 18.50
C LEU A 242 6.68 -23.13 17.65
N TYR A 243 5.37 -23.09 17.39
CA TYR A 243 4.70 -21.97 16.70
C TYR A 243 4.96 -20.65 17.43
N ILE A 244 4.74 -20.63 18.75
CA ILE A 244 4.92 -19.43 19.57
C ILE A 244 6.39 -19.00 19.60
N SER A 245 7.33 -19.94 19.74
CA SER A 245 8.76 -19.59 19.78
C SER A 245 9.25 -18.99 18.46
N LEU A 246 8.88 -19.60 17.32
CA LEU A 246 9.30 -19.08 16.01
C LEU A 246 8.66 -17.71 15.74
N PHE A 247 7.37 -17.57 16.07
CA PHE A 247 6.66 -16.30 15.96
C PHE A 247 7.33 -15.20 16.78
N LEU A 248 7.65 -15.47 18.05
CA LEU A 248 8.30 -14.51 18.93
C LEU A 248 9.66 -14.05 18.39
N VAL A 249 10.48 -14.99 17.89
CA VAL A 249 11.80 -14.66 17.36
C VAL A 249 11.69 -13.79 16.10
N ILE A 250 10.82 -14.15 15.15
CA ILE A 250 10.64 -13.39 13.91
C ILE A 250 10.06 -12.00 14.22
N ALA A 251 9.03 -11.92 15.07
CA ALA A 251 8.42 -10.66 15.46
C ALA A 251 9.42 -9.74 16.16
N LEU A 252 10.19 -10.27 17.11
CA LEU A 252 11.20 -9.50 17.84
C LEU A 252 12.31 -9.01 16.91
N ALA A 253 12.80 -9.88 16.01
CA ALA A 253 13.83 -9.52 15.03
C ALA A 253 13.37 -8.38 14.11
N GLN A 254 12.11 -8.40 13.66
CA GLN A 254 11.54 -7.33 12.85
C GLN A 254 11.30 -6.05 13.63
N ILE A 255 10.86 -6.12 14.89
CA ILE A 255 10.69 -4.93 15.75
C ILE A 255 12.05 -4.27 15.99
N ILE A 256 13.09 -5.04 16.30
CA ILE A 256 14.46 -4.53 16.49
C ILE A 256 14.96 -3.87 15.21
N PHE A 257 14.83 -4.56 14.06
CA PHE A 257 15.26 -4.00 12.78
C PHE A 257 14.49 -2.73 12.42
N SER A 258 13.17 -2.73 12.62
CA SER A 258 12.32 -1.57 12.34
C SER A 258 12.71 -0.37 13.20
N GLY A 259 12.89 -0.55 14.52
CA GLY A 259 13.32 0.53 15.40
C GLY A 259 14.68 1.12 15.00
N TRP A 260 15.62 0.25 14.62
CA TRP A 260 16.94 0.67 14.14
C TRP A 260 16.85 1.40 12.79
N ASN A 261 16.12 0.84 11.81
CA ASN A 261 15.93 1.42 10.48
C ASN A 261 15.20 2.78 10.55
N THR A 262 14.19 2.93 11.39
CA THR A 262 13.49 4.21 11.61
C THR A 262 14.41 5.25 12.23
N ASN A 263 15.28 4.87 13.17
CA ASN A 263 16.25 5.79 13.78
C ASN A 263 17.33 6.23 12.78
N ASP A 264 17.87 5.30 12.00
CA ASP A 264 18.84 5.63 10.95
C ASP A 264 18.20 6.51 9.88
N PHE A 265 16.97 6.20 9.45
CA PHE A 265 16.20 7.04 8.56
C PHE A 265 16.01 8.46 9.11
N LYS A 266 15.67 8.61 10.40
CA LYS A 266 15.57 9.93 11.07
C LYS A 266 16.87 10.72 10.90
N ASN A 267 18.01 10.10 11.15
CA ASN A 267 19.31 10.78 11.08
C ASN A 267 19.62 11.23 9.65
N TYR A 268 19.42 10.37 8.64
CA TYR A 268 19.61 10.74 7.24
C TYR A 268 18.61 11.80 6.79
N TYR A 269 17.35 11.68 7.17
CA TYR A 269 16.32 12.66 6.83
C TYR A 269 16.64 14.04 7.41
N LEU A 270 17.07 14.10 8.67
CA LEU A 270 17.53 15.35 9.29
C LEU A 270 18.74 15.93 8.58
N GLN A 271 19.74 15.10 8.25
CA GLN A 271 20.94 15.55 7.54
C GLN A 271 20.61 16.14 6.16
N ILE A 272 19.79 15.43 5.37
CA ILE A 272 19.37 15.87 4.03
C ILE A 272 18.62 17.21 4.12
N ASN A 273 17.64 17.34 5.03
CA ASN A 273 16.88 18.58 5.16
C ASN A 273 17.71 19.73 5.73
N LYS A 274 18.66 19.46 6.62
CA LYS A 274 19.61 20.48 7.09
C LYS A 274 20.47 21.01 5.96
N GLN A 275 21.00 20.12 5.13
CA GLN A 275 21.82 20.52 3.99
C GLN A 275 21.02 21.36 2.99
N LYS A 276 19.80 20.92 2.64
CA LYS A 276 18.86 21.71 1.82
C LYS A 276 18.60 23.10 2.40
N THR A 277 18.32 23.15 3.71
CA THR A 277 18.05 24.41 4.43
C THR A 277 19.27 25.32 4.44
N ARG A 278 20.46 24.75 4.62
CA ARG A 278 21.71 25.50 4.64
C ARG A 278 21.99 26.15 3.29
N THR A 279 21.80 25.45 2.18
CA THR A 279 21.91 26.05 0.83
C THR A 279 20.91 27.19 0.65
N LEU A 280 19.64 26.99 0.98
CA LEU A 280 18.65 28.07 0.89
C LEU A 280 19.03 29.29 1.74
N THR A 281 19.56 29.04 2.94
CA THR A 281 20.03 30.10 3.85
C THR A 281 21.31 30.76 3.32
N ALA A 282 22.18 30.02 2.64
CA ALA A 282 23.43 30.51 2.07
C ALA A 282 23.18 31.44 0.87
N LEU A 283 22.24 31.09 -0.01
CA LEU A 283 21.81 31.98 -1.10
C LEU A 283 21.22 33.29 -0.55
N LEU A 284 20.38 33.20 0.48
CA LEU A 284 19.84 34.38 1.14
C LEU A 284 20.95 35.21 1.81
N LYS A 285 21.93 34.55 2.43
CA LYS A 285 23.11 35.19 3.02
C LYS A 285 23.87 35.97 1.94
N GLU A 286 24.17 35.37 0.80
CA GLU A 286 24.90 36.04 -0.29
C GLU A 286 24.15 37.29 -0.79
N ASP A 287 22.83 37.20 -0.96
CA ASP A 287 21.98 38.35 -1.33
C ASP A 287 22.05 39.48 -0.27
N ILE A 288 22.03 39.13 1.02
CA ILE A 288 22.11 40.11 2.12
C ILE A 288 23.51 40.73 2.21
N GLU A 289 24.57 39.93 2.15
CA GLU A 289 25.96 40.40 2.19
C GLU A 289 26.30 41.27 0.97
N PHE A 290 25.68 40.99 -0.18
CA PHE A 290 25.76 41.88 -1.33
C PHE A 290 25.15 43.26 -1.02
N LEU A 291 24.02 43.34 -0.31
CA LEU A 291 23.44 44.62 0.12
C LEU A 291 24.35 45.33 1.14
N PHE A 292 25.01 44.59 2.03
CA PHE A 292 26.02 45.15 2.95
C PHE A 292 27.19 45.77 2.19
N SER A 293 27.66 45.11 1.13
CA SER A 293 28.70 45.65 0.24
C SER A 293 28.26 46.92 -0.50
N LYS A 294 26.96 47.24 -0.53
CA LYS A 294 26.40 48.50 -1.06
C LYS A 294 26.15 49.55 0.03
N GLY A 295 26.56 49.28 1.28
CA GLY A 295 26.41 50.17 2.42
C GLY A 295 25.00 50.16 3.05
N ILE A 296 24.21 49.12 2.81
CA ILE A 296 22.89 48.96 3.45
C ILE A 296 23.07 48.22 4.78
N ASP A 297 22.57 48.81 5.86
CA ASP A 297 22.60 48.26 7.22
C ASP A 297 21.58 47.11 7.39
N ILE A 298 21.90 46.10 8.21
CA ILE A 298 21.03 44.97 8.52
C ILE A 298 19.64 45.39 9.05
N ARG A 299 19.53 46.53 9.75
CA ARG A 299 18.25 47.05 10.25
C ARG A 299 17.42 47.77 9.18
N LYS A 300 18.00 48.09 8.03
CA LYS A 300 17.37 48.86 6.94
C LYS A 300 17.00 48.01 5.73
N LEU A 301 16.95 46.68 5.88
CA LEU A 301 16.59 45.77 4.80
C LEU A 301 15.09 45.90 4.47
N VAL A 302 14.78 46.37 3.26
CA VAL A 302 13.40 46.65 2.84
C VAL A 302 12.69 45.37 2.41
N LYS A 303 11.49 45.11 2.98
CA LYS A 303 10.62 43.97 2.64
C LYS A 303 11.25 42.59 2.83
N MET A 304 12.21 42.49 3.73
CA MET A 304 12.90 41.22 3.97
C MET A 304 11.96 40.18 4.57
N ASP A 305 11.01 40.59 5.41
CA ASP A 305 9.89 39.78 5.91
C ASP A 305 9.12 39.06 4.78
N GLN A 306 8.85 39.74 3.66
CA GLN A 306 8.16 39.16 2.50
C GLN A 306 9.02 38.10 1.79
N VAL A 307 10.30 38.39 1.58
CA VAL A 307 11.27 37.44 0.99
C VAL A 307 11.38 36.18 1.85
N LEU A 308 11.48 36.34 3.17
CA LEU A 308 11.47 35.24 4.14
C LEU A 308 10.16 34.43 4.05
N GLY A 309 9.02 35.09 3.89
CA GLY A 309 7.70 34.45 3.70
C GLY A 309 7.62 33.59 2.43
N GLU A 310 8.20 34.04 1.32
CA GLU A 310 8.28 33.27 0.08
C GLU A 310 9.11 31.99 0.27
N ILE A 311 10.22 32.07 1.01
CA ILE A 311 11.08 30.90 1.32
C ILE A 311 10.33 29.86 2.16
N ILE A 312 9.61 30.29 3.20
CA ILE A 312 8.79 29.40 4.04
C ILE A 312 7.66 28.77 3.24
N THR A 313 6.99 29.53 2.39
CA THR A 313 5.89 29.04 1.56
C THR A 313 6.38 28.00 0.54
N ALA A 314 7.57 28.20 -0.02
CA ALA A 314 8.19 27.26 -0.95
C ALA A 314 8.79 26.01 -0.26
N SER A 315 9.03 26.07 1.06
CA SER A 315 9.76 25.03 1.81
C SER A 315 8.94 24.52 2.99
N PRO A 316 8.01 23.57 2.77
CA PRO A 316 7.10 23.07 3.81
C PRO A 316 7.80 22.38 4.99
N GLU A 317 9.07 22.00 4.85
CA GLU A 317 9.90 21.41 5.90
C GLU A 317 10.39 22.46 6.92
N LEU A 318 10.42 23.74 6.56
CA LEU A 318 10.80 24.83 7.44
C LEU A 318 9.63 25.20 8.38
N GLN A 319 9.96 25.44 9.64
CA GLN A 319 9.02 25.98 10.62
C GLN A 319 9.06 27.51 10.62
N ASN A 320 10.27 28.08 10.68
CA ASN A 320 10.49 29.51 10.63
C ASN A 320 11.91 29.84 10.14
N ILE A 321 12.09 31.10 9.76
CA ILE A 321 13.36 31.73 9.40
C ILE A 321 13.39 33.12 10.05
N VAL A 322 14.52 33.47 10.66
CA VAL A 322 14.69 34.74 11.38
C VAL A 322 16.05 35.33 11.09
N ILE A 323 16.09 36.63 10.82
CA ILE A 323 17.31 37.43 10.74
C ILE A 323 17.50 38.15 12.06
N VAL A 324 18.69 37.99 12.63
CA VAL A 324 19.04 38.49 13.97
C VAL A 324 20.28 39.36 13.85
N ASP A 325 20.26 40.47 14.56
CA ASP A 325 21.40 41.41 14.67
C ASP A 325 22.53 40.86 15.57
N GLN A 326 23.67 41.53 15.60
CA GLN A 326 24.83 41.27 16.48
C GLN A 326 24.41 41.14 17.96
N ASP A 327 23.48 41.99 18.41
CA ASP A 327 22.99 42.01 19.79
C ASP A 327 22.04 40.83 20.12
N GLY A 328 21.75 39.96 19.16
CA GLY A 328 20.80 38.85 19.34
C GLY A 328 19.33 39.28 19.24
N THR A 329 19.06 40.51 18.77
CA THR A 329 17.69 41.04 18.58
C THR A 329 17.13 40.57 17.22
N PRO A 330 15.97 39.88 17.17
CA PRO A 330 15.36 39.51 15.91
C PRO A 330 14.82 40.76 15.19
N LEU A 331 15.14 40.88 13.90
CA LEU A 331 14.79 42.03 13.06
C LEU A 331 13.64 41.68 12.10
N TYR A 332 13.76 40.55 11.41
CA TYR A 332 12.77 40.07 10.44
C TYR A 332 12.55 38.58 10.64
N GLY A 333 11.30 38.11 10.52
CA GLY A 333 10.98 36.70 10.63
C GLY A 333 9.82 36.28 9.75
N ALA A 334 9.79 35.00 9.41
CA ALA A 334 8.64 34.36 8.78
C ALA A 334 8.43 32.96 9.35
N SER A 335 7.17 32.59 9.56
CA SER A 335 6.74 31.25 9.96
C SER A 335 5.59 30.79 9.06
N LYS A 336 5.08 29.57 9.31
CA LYS A 336 3.87 29.08 8.62
C LYS A 336 2.61 29.90 8.93
N ASP A 337 2.62 30.66 10.01
CA ASP A 337 1.49 31.46 10.48
C ASP A 337 1.49 32.89 9.90
N GLY A 338 2.61 33.30 9.29
CA GLY A 338 2.73 34.61 8.63
C GLY A 338 4.15 35.17 8.64
N VAL A 339 4.28 36.39 8.16
CA VAL A 339 5.53 37.18 8.18
C VAL A 339 5.47 38.21 9.29
N ILE A 340 6.61 38.49 9.91
CA ILE A 340 6.73 39.43 11.03
C ILE A 340 7.94 40.34 10.79
N ASP A 341 7.70 41.65 10.77
CA ASP A 341 8.73 42.67 10.94
C ASP A 341 8.77 43.08 12.41
N PHE A 342 9.78 42.60 13.15
CA PHE A 342 9.91 42.83 14.58
C PHE A 342 10.14 44.30 14.93
N GLN A 343 10.65 45.09 13.97
CA GLN A 343 10.91 46.52 14.18
C GLN A 343 9.63 47.36 14.10
N SER A 344 8.55 46.79 13.54
CA SER A 344 7.24 47.44 13.41
C SER A 344 6.30 47.19 14.60
N LEU A 345 6.66 46.26 15.49
CA LEU A 345 5.83 45.84 16.62
C LEU A 345 6.11 46.68 17.88
N PRO A 346 5.10 46.90 18.75
CA PRO A 346 5.32 47.40 20.12
C PRO A 346 6.19 46.43 20.94
N GLU A 347 7.03 46.95 21.85
CA GLU A 347 8.00 46.15 22.64
C GLU A 347 7.38 44.92 23.34
N ASP A 348 6.17 45.06 23.89
CA ASP A 348 5.45 43.97 24.57
C ASP A 348 5.11 42.80 23.61
N GLN A 349 4.75 43.12 22.37
CA GLN A 349 4.44 42.14 21.33
C GLN A 349 5.71 41.58 20.68
N GLN A 350 6.77 42.38 20.62
CA GLN A 350 8.07 41.96 20.12
C GLN A 350 8.67 40.85 21.00
N GLN A 351 8.54 40.94 22.33
CA GLN A 351 8.99 39.88 23.25
C GLN A 351 8.22 38.56 23.05
N GLN A 352 6.88 38.62 22.95
CA GLN A 352 6.05 37.43 22.72
C GLN A 352 6.36 36.76 21.37
N ALA A 353 6.41 37.55 20.29
CA ALA A 353 6.77 37.03 18.96
C ALA A 353 8.20 36.45 18.92
N SER A 354 9.13 37.05 19.69
CA SER A 354 10.51 36.57 19.80
C SER A 354 10.60 35.24 20.57
N GLU A 355 9.77 35.04 21.59
CA GLU A 355 9.68 33.76 22.31
C GLU A 355 9.05 32.65 21.44
N GLU A 356 8.01 32.96 20.66
CA GLU A 356 7.38 32.02 19.73
C GLU A 356 8.32 31.59 18.59
N MET A 357 9.20 32.49 18.14
CA MET A 357 10.20 32.20 17.09
C MET A 357 11.54 31.67 17.63
N ARG A 358 11.78 31.70 18.95
CA ARG A 358 12.99 31.18 19.58
C ARG A 358 13.04 29.66 19.58
N VAL A 359 14.24 29.13 19.40
CA VAL A 359 14.48 27.70 19.17
C VAL A 359 14.63 26.95 20.48
N SER A 360 13.92 25.82 20.62
CA SER A 360 14.02 24.93 21.79
C SER A 360 15.00 23.76 21.63
N ASP A 361 15.56 23.51 20.43
CA ASP A 361 16.41 22.34 20.15
C ASP A 361 17.47 22.56 19.04
N PRO A 362 18.78 22.58 19.37
CA PRO A 362 19.87 22.78 18.41
C PRO A 362 19.92 21.71 17.30
N ALA A 363 19.33 20.53 17.52
CA ALA A 363 19.35 19.46 16.53
C ALA A 363 18.52 19.79 15.28
N TYR A 364 17.64 20.79 15.30
CA TYR A 364 16.75 21.17 14.20
C TYR A 364 17.05 22.56 13.63
N GLN A 365 18.08 23.22 14.14
CA GLN A 365 18.47 24.56 13.74
C GLN A 365 19.61 24.53 12.72
N VAL A 366 19.55 25.44 11.76
CA VAL A 366 20.65 25.83 10.89
C VAL A 366 20.90 27.32 11.14
N ARG A 367 22.17 27.67 11.40
CA ARG A 367 22.60 29.05 11.67
C ARG A 367 23.74 29.40 10.75
N LEU A 368 23.60 30.52 10.03
CA LEU A 368 24.67 31.08 9.21
C LEU A 368 24.95 32.51 9.65
N GLU A 369 26.22 32.81 9.88
CA GLU A 369 26.66 34.15 10.27
C GLU A 369 26.65 35.08 9.06
N LEU A 370 26.17 36.30 9.28
CA LEU A 370 26.16 37.38 8.30
C LEU A 370 27.42 38.23 8.48
N LEU A 371 28.18 38.39 7.41
CA LEU A 371 29.49 39.01 7.42
C LEU A 371 29.49 40.27 6.56
N ASN A 372 30.13 41.33 7.04
CA ASN A 372 30.34 42.53 6.23
C ASN A 372 31.69 42.45 5.51
N PRO A 373 31.73 42.42 4.16
CA PRO A 373 32.99 42.34 3.42
C PRO A 373 33.84 43.63 3.51
N GLU A 374 33.26 44.78 3.86
CA GLU A 374 33.94 46.08 3.87
C GLU A 374 33.88 46.77 5.24
N GLU A 375 34.60 46.24 6.25
CA GLU A 375 34.95 47.08 7.41
C GLU A 375 36.15 47.98 7.04
N LYS A 376 35.88 49.10 6.37
CA LYS A 376 36.88 50.17 6.19
C LYS A 376 37.12 50.87 7.53
N VAL A 377 38.03 50.33 8.33
CA VAL A 377 38.66 51.09 9.41
C VAL A 377 39.73 51.99 8.80
N GLU A 378 39.69 53.28 9.12
CA GLU A 378 40.60 54.32 8.62
C GLU A 378 42.05 53.85 8.53
N GLY A 379 42.57 53.74 7.30
CA GLY A 379 44.01 53.69 7.02
C GLY A 379 44.70 52.32 7.03
N TYR A 380 44.07 51.23 7.49
CA TYR A 380 44.64 49.89 7.40
C TYR A 380 43.59 48.87 6.97
N ILE A 381 43.82 48.18 5.85
CA ILE A 381 43.04 46.99 5.45
C ILE A 381 43.36 45.90 6.48
N SER A 382 42.60 45.88 7.56
CA SER A 382 42.62 44.78 8.51
C SER A 382 41.59 43.78 8.01
N ALA A 383 42.00 42.54 7.75
CA ALA A 383 41.14 41.43 7.36
C ALA A 383 40.27 40.92 8.54
N HIS A 384 39.66 41.83 9.30
CA HIS A 384 38.62 41.48 10.26
C HIS A 384 37.28 41.67 9.57
N VAL A 385 36.64 40.55 9.28
CA VAL A 385 35.30 40.53 8.73
C VAL A 385 34.34 40.78 9.90
N GLY A 386 33.79 41.99 10.00
CA GLY A 386 32.81 42.32 11.03
C GLY A 386 31.56 41.45 10.89
N GLN A 387 31.18 40.73 11.95
CA GLN A 387 29.95 39.95 11.99
C GLN A 387 28.77 40.90 12.25
N GLU A 388 27.86 41.07 11.28
CA GLU A 388 26.68 41.95 11.38
C GLU A 388 25.46 41.27 12.01
N GLY A 389 25.52 39.96 12.18
CA GLY A 389 24.41 39.20 12.75
C GLY A 389 24.41 37.75 12.26
N TYR A 390 23.22 37.14 12.23
CA TYR A 390 23.06 35.79 11.69
C TYR A 390 21.64 35.52 11.19
N ILE A 391 21.53 34.59 10.25
CA ILE A 391 20.27 33.99 9.83
C ILE A 391 20.09 32.68 10.60
N SER A 392 18.92 32.50 11.20
CA SER A 392 18.52 31.26 11.87
C SER A 392 17.32 30.66 11.16
N THR A 393 17.46 29.43 10.69
CA THR A 393 16.40 28.63 10.07
C THR A 393 16.11 27.40 10.92
N ASN A 394 14.83 27.09 11.11
CA ASN A 394 14.41 25.93 11.90
C ASN A 394 13.58 24.95 11.10
N LEU A 395 13.89 23.67 11.26
CA LEU A 395 13.15 22.57 10.68
C LEU A 395 11.92 22.22 11.54
N SER A 396 10.80 21.91 10.88
CA SER A 396 9.57 21.53 11.56
C SER A 396 9.64 20.14 12.16
N LYS A 397 9.64 20.06 13.49
CA LYS A 397 9.55 18.79 14.23
C LYS A 397 8.29 18.00 13.87
N GLN A 398 7.17 18.69 13.63
CA GLN A 398 5.89 18.05 13.28
C GLN A 398 5.96 17.36 11.92
N VAL A 399 6.53 18.02 10.90
CA VAL A 399 6.69 17.44 9.55
C VAL A 399 7.62 16.22 9.60
N ILE A 400 8.74 16.35 10.32
CA ILE A 400 9.69 15.24 10.50
C ILE A 400 9.02 14.06 11.25
N PHE A 401 8.30 14.34 12.34
CA PHE A 401 7.58 13.31 13.08
C PHE A 401 6.50 12.63 12.23
N ALA A 402 5.72 13.39 11.46
CA ALA A 402 4.71 12.85 10.56
C ALA A 402 5.34 11.87 9.54
N LYS A 403 6.50 12.22 8.98
CA LYS A 403 7.22 11.33 8.04
C LYS A 403 7.78 10.08 8.72
N LEU A 404 8.32 10.20 9.92
CA LEU A 404 8.78 9.04 10.70
C LEU A 404 7.63 8.12 11.10
N PHE A 405 6.48 8.70 11.46
CA PHE A 405 5.28 7.94 11.77
C PHE A 405 4.79 7.16 10.55
N GLU A 406 4.82 7.76 9.36
CA GLU A 406 4.46 7.08 8.10
C GLU A 406 5.34 5.85 7.82
N ILE A 407 6.65 5.94 8.06
CA ILE A 407 7.61 4.83 7.88
C ILE A 407 7.47 3.78 8.97
N GLY A 408 7.17 4.20 10.20
CA GLY A 408 6.82 3.29 11.29
C GLY A 408 5.57 2.46 10.94
N LEU A 409 4.56 3.10 10.36
CA LEU A 409 3.37 2.41 9.86
C LEU A 409 3.67 1.47 8.68
N ASP A 410 4.60 1.81 7.78
CA ASP A 410 5.05 0.90 6.71
C ASP A 410 5.65 -0.37 7.32
N SER A 411 6.56 -0.18 8.30
CA SER A 411 7.19 -1.29 9.01
C SER A 411 6.17 -2.17 9.74
N ALA A 412 5.18 -1.56 10.41
CA ALA A 412 4.10 -2.29 11.07
C ALA A 412 3.24 -3.09 10.08
N THR A 413 3.01 -2.55 8.88
CA THR A 413 2.27 -3.25 7.82
C THR A 413 3.05 -4.46 7.30
N VAL A 414 4.36 -4.30 7.07
CA VAL A 414 5.24 -5.42 6.68
C VAL A 414 5.28 -6.49 7.77
N LEU A 415 5.32 -6.09 9.05
CA LEU A 415 5.23 -7.01 10.18
C LEU A 415 3.93 -7.84 10.12
N VAL A 416 2.77 -7.20 9.98
CA VAL A 416 1.48 -7.91 9.88
C VAL A 416 1.43 -8.86 8.69
N ILE A 417 1.83 -8.41 7.49
CA ILE A 417 1.87 -9.25 6.29
C ILE A 417 2.78 -10.46 6.49
N SER A 418 3.99 -10.23 7.04
CA SER A 418 4.95 -11.30 7.29
C SER A 418 4.46 -12.30 8.34
N MET A 419 3.73 -11.85 9.37
CA MET A 419 3.12 -12.72 10.38
C MET A 419 2.04 -13.62 9.79
N LEU A 420 1.17 -13.07 8.93
CA LEU A 420 0.15 -13.85 8.23
C LEU A 420 0.79 -14.86 7.26
N PHE A 421 1.79 -14.42 6.49
CA PHE A 421 2.55 -15.31 5.61
C PHE A 421 3.31 -16.39 6.40
N PHE A 422 3.82 -16.07 7.59
CA PHE A 422 4.48 -17.02 8.47
C PHE A 422 3.56 -18.15 8.90
N ILE A 423 2.33 -17.83 9.30
CA ILE A 423 1.33 -18.82 9.69
C ILE A 423 1.06 -19.80 8.53
N GLU A 424 0.89 -19.28 7.31
CA GLU A 424 0.61 -20.11 6.14
C GLU A 424 1.83 -20.95 5.70
N LEU A 425 3.04 -20.37 5.76
CA LEU A 425 4.28 -21.08 5.49
C LEU A 425 4.48 -22.26 6.46
N LEU A 426 4.18 -22.07 7.75
CA LEU A 426 4.27 -23.15 8.73
C LEU A 426 3.27 -24.26 8.44
N ILE A 427 2.03 -23.93 8.08
CA ILE A 427 1.02 -24.93 7.72
C ILE A 427 1.53 -25.80 6.57
N LEU A 428 2.12 -25.18 5.54
CA LEU A 428 2.71 -25.88 4.40
C LEU A 428 3.88 -26.79 4.82
N ILE A 429 4.79 -26.30 5.67
CA ILE A 429 5.95 -27.09 6.13
C ILE A 429 5.50 -28.29 6.97
N PHE A 430 4.53 -28.11 7.87
CA PHE A 430 4.03 -29.23 8.68
C PHE A 430 3.34 -30.29 7.83
N GLN A 431 2.59 -29.91 6.80
CA GLN A 431 2.03 -30.86 5.84
C GLN A 431 3.13 -31.64 5.10
N PHE A 432 4.21 -30.95 4.72
CA PHE A 432 5.36 -31.60 4.08
C PHE A 432 6.06 -32.60 5.02
N ILE A 433 6.23 -32.24 6.29
CA ILE A 433 6.81 -33.11 7.31
C ILE A 433 5.94 -34.36 7.55
N GLU A 434 4.64 -34.17 7.70
CA GLU A 434 3.69 -35.28 7.91
C GLU A 434 3.70 -36.27 6.75
N ARG A 435 3.80 -35.77 5.50
CA ARG A 435 3.95 -36.61 4.31
C ARG A 435 5.25 -37.41 4.29
N GLN A 436 6.38 -36.80 4.65
CA GLN A 436 7.66 -37.51 4.72
C GLN A 436 7.67 -38.57 5.83
N ALA A 437 7.03 -38.28 6.97
CA ALA A 437 6.96 -39.20 8.10
C ALA A 437 6.11 -40.45 7.81
N ALA A 438 5.08 -40.33 6.97
CA ALA A 438 4.16 -41.43 6.66
C ALA A 438 4.70 -42.48 5.64
N GLY A 439 5.89 -42.27 5.06
CA GLY A 439 6.56 -43.24 4.17
C GLY A 439 5.90 -43.41 2.78
N THR A 440 6.65 -43.97 1.82
CA THR A 440 6.28 -44.09 0.40
C THR A 440 5.30 -45.24 0.04
N GLY A 441 4.64 -45.86 1.02
CA GLY A 441 3.85 -47.10 0.79
C GLY A 441 2.46 -47.17 1.41
N VAL A 442 2.01 -46.17 2.17
CA VAL A 442 0.66 -46.15 2.75
C VAL A 442 -0.23 -45.30 1.85
N ALA A 443 -1.39 -45.84 1.44
CA ALA A 443 -2.44 -45.07 0.76
C ALA A 443 -2.90 -43.94 1.69
N GLN A 444 -2.29 -42.76 1.54
CA GLN A 444 -2.62 -41.60 2.36
C GLN A 444 -4.01 -41.09 1.98
N ALA A 445 -4.91 -41.05 2.95
CA ALA A 445 -6.15 -40.29 2.84
C ALA A 445 -5.80 -38.83 2.47
N ILE A 446 -6.49 -38.28 1.47
CA ILE A 446 -6.27 -36.91 1.01
C ILE A 446 -6.71 -35.96 2.11
N ASP A 447 -5.76 -35.25 2.73
CA ASP A 447 -6.08 -34.25 3.74
C ASP A 447 -6.65 -32.97 3.07
N TYR A 448 -7.91 -32.65 3.39
CA TYR A 448 -8.59 -31.46 2.90
C TYR A 448 -7.84 -30.15 3.25
N ARG A 449 -6.96 -30.17 4.26
CA ARG A 449 -6.15 -29.02 4.67
C ARG A 449 -5.14 -28.58 3.61
N ALA A 450 -4.82 -29.42 2.62
CA ALA A 450 -3.87 -29.09 1.55
C ALA A 450 -4.34 -27.94 0.65
N ILE A 451 -5.64 -27.65 0.64
CA ILE A 451 -6.22 -26.56 -0.16
C ILE A 451 -5.88 -25.17 0.39
N ARG A 452 -5.72 -25.04 1.71
CA ARG A 452 -5.57 -23.73 2.37
C ARG A 452 -4.37 -22.93 1.85
N PRO A 453 -3.14 -23.48 1.78
CA PRO A 453 -2.01 -22.75 1.20
C PRO A 453 -2.21 -22.38 -0.29
N ALA A 454 -2.90 -23.22 -1.07
CA ALA A 454 -3.20 -22.90 -2.46
C ALA A 454 -4.19 -21.73 -2.56
N THR A 455 -5.24 -21.73 -1.75
CA THR A 455 -6.20 -20.64 -1.68
C THR A 455 -5.54 -19.36 -1.19
N PHE A 456 -4.67 -19.42 -0.18
CA PHE A 456 -3.88 -18.28 0.26
C PHE A 456 -3.05 -17.67 -0.88
N LEU A 457 -2.23 -18.47 -1.57
CA LEU A 457 -1.38 -17.98 -2.65
C LEU A 457 -2.20 -17.46 -3.85
N PHE A 458 -3.32 -18.12 -4.16
CA PHE A 458 -4.21 -17.70 -5.24
C PHE A 458 -4.85 -16.34 -4.95
N PHE A 459 -5.42 -16.16 -3.76
CA PHE A 459 -6.04 -14.89 -3.37
C PHE A 459 -5.01 -13.80 -3.09
N PHE A 460 -3.79 -14.15 -2.66
CA PHE A 460 -2.68 -13.20 -2.62
C PHE A 460 -2.39 -12.64 -4.02
N GLY A 461 -2.31 -13.52 -5.04
CA GLY A 461 -2.04 -13.11 -6.41
C GLY A 461 -3.20 -12.37 -7.07
N ILE A 462 -4.45 -12.80 -6.83
CA ILE A 462 -5.64 -12.16 -7.39
C ILE A 462 -5.95 -10.83 -6.71
N ASP A 463 -5.74 -10.69 -5.41
CA ASP A 463 -6.10 -9.44 -4.73
C ASP A 463 -4.90 -8.49 -4.61
N ILE A 464 -3.75 -8.82 -5.20
CA ILE A 464 -2.59 -7.92 -5.25
C ILE A 464 -2.92 -6.57 -5.91
N SER A 465 -3.94 -6.52 -6.78
CA SER A 465 -4.35 -5.27 -7.42
C SER A 465 -5.65 -4.66 -6.88
N ILE A 466 -6.27 -5.27 -5.87
CA ILE A 466 -7.65 -4.96 -5.49
C ILE A 466 -7.84 -3.50 -5.05
N THR A 467 -6.84 -2.91 -4.39
CA THR A 467 -6.93 -1.56 -3.82
C THR A 467 -6.59 -0.44 -4.79
N PHE A 468 -5.98 -0.74 -5.94
CA PHE A 468 -5.59 0.29 -6.91
C PHE A 468 -6.17 0.05 -8.30
N LEU A 469 -6.97 -1.00 -8.50
CA LEU A 469 -7.67 -1.27 -9.75
C LEU A 469 -8.39 -0.04 -10.34
N PRO A 470 -9.20 0.73 -9.56
CA PRO A 470 -9.84 1.93 -10.10
C PRO A 470 -8.81 3.03 -10.42
N LEU A 471 -7.73 3.14 -9.63
CA LEU A 471 -6.70 4.16 -9.83
C LEU A 471 -5.86 3.89 -11.09
N TYR A 472 -5.64 2.63 -11.43
CA TYR A 472 -5.02 2.26 -12.69
C TYR A 472 -5.95 2.55 -13.88
N MET A 473 -7.24 2.24 -13.75
CA MET A 473 -8.24 2.57 -14.78
C MET A 473 -8.36 4.09 -15.01
N GLU A 474 -8.22 4.89 -13.95
CA GLU A 474 -8.20 6.35 -14.06
C GLU A 474 -7.03 6.87 -14.90
N ARG A 475 -5.87 6.19 -14.88
CA ARG A 475 -4.71 6.54 -15.73
C ARG A 475 -4.91 6.15 -17.19
N LEU A 476 -5.59 5.05 -17.45
CA LEU A 476 -5.90 4.59 -18.81
C LEU A 476 -7.17 5.24 -19.37
N TYR A 477 -7.76 6.20 -18.65
CA TYR A 477 -9.07 6.74 -18.97
C TYR A 477 -9.14 7.31 -20.38
N THR A 478 -10.09 6.77 -21.14
CA THR A 478 -10.58 7.37 -22.38
C THR A 478 -12.10 7.50 -22.25
N PRO A 479 -12.71 8.57 -22.79
CA PRO A 479 -14.16 8.67 -22.83
C PRO A 479 -14.71 7.65 -23.84
N PHE A 480 -15.49 6.67 -23.37
CA PHE A 480 -16.18 5.71 -24.24
C PHE A 480 -17.57 5.35 -23.68
N PHE A 481 -18.48 4.93 -24.54
CA PHE A 481 -19.90 4.62 -24.24
C PHE A 481 -20.76 5.76 -23.65
N GLY A 482 -20.33 7.02 -23.70
CA GLY A 482 -21.10 8.15 -23.15
C GLY A 482 -21.29 8.10 -21.62
N LEU A 483 -20.52 7.24 -20.94
CA LEU A 483 -20.54 7.10 -19.49
C LEU A 483 -19.70 8.21 -18.84
N SER A 484 -20.07 8.57 -17.61
CA SER A 484 -19.26 9.50 -16.81
C SER A 484 -17.90 8.89 -16.45
N LYS A 485 -16.89 9.74 -16.21
CA LYS A 485 -15.54 9.31 -15.78
C LYS A 485 -15.59 8.33 -14.59
N GLU A 486 -16.45 8.61 -13.61
CA GLU A 486 -16.59 7.78 -12.41
C GLU A 486 -17.10 6.37 -12.72
N MET A 487 -18.11 6.27 -13.61
CA MET A 487 -18.65 4.97 -14.02
C MET A 487 -17.63 4.17 -14.82
N ILE A 488 -16.84 4.82 -15.67
CA ILE A 488 -15.78 4.17 -16.47
C ILE A 488 -14.69 3.59 -15.56
N ILE A 489 -14.26 4.35 -14.54
CA ILE A 489 -13.29 3.89 -13.54
C ILE A 489 -13.81 2.64 -12.78
N ALA A 490 -15.13 2.49 -12.67
CA ALA A 490 -15.79 1.40 -11.96
C ALA A 490 -15.91 0.10 -12.78
N LEU A 491 -15.88 0.19 -14.11
CA LEU A 491 -16.14 -0.94 -15.03
C LEU A 491 -15.24 -2.17 -14.82
N PRO A 492 -13.93 -2.05 -14.58
CA PRO A 492 -13.07 -3.23 -14.45
C PRO A 492 -13.49 -4.12 -13.28
N ILE A 493 -13.87 -3.53 -12.14
CA ILE A 493 -14.34 -4.26 -10.96
C ILE A 493 -15.69 -4.93 -11.28
N SER A 494 -16.62 -4.21 -11.90
CA SER A 494 -17.93 -4.75 -12.27
C SER A 494 -17.83 -5.89 -13.29
N ALA A 495 -16.94 -5.76 -14.29
CA ALA A 495 -16.68 -6.80 -15.27
C ALA A 495 -16.10 -8.06 -14.61
N GLU A 496 -15.12 -7.90 -13.73
CA GLU A 496 -14.54 -9.02 -12.98
C GLU A 496 -15.61 -9.76 -12.17
N MET A 497 -16.45 -9.04 -11.43
CA MET A 497 -17.52 -9.64 -10.62
C MET A 497 -18.62 -10.30 -11.47
N LEU A 498 -18.91 -9.76 -12.66
CA LEU A 498 -19.93 -10.28 -13.57
C LEU A 498 -19.50 -11.64 -14.12
N PHE A 499 -18.30 -11.68 -14.70
CA PHE A 499 -17.76 -12.91 -15.25
C PHE A 499 -17.44 -13.93 -14.15
N ALA A 500 -17.05 -13.48 -12.95
CA ALA A 500 -16.96 -14.33 -11.78
C ALA A 500 -18.29 -14.93 -11.36
N GLY A 501 -19.43 -14.24 -11.51
CA GLY A 501 -20.75 -14.79 -11.22
C GLY A 501 -21.18 -15.86 -12.20
N ILE A 502 -21.04 -15.56 -13.49
CA ILE A 502 -21.34 -16.52 -14.56
C ILE A 502 -20.48 -17.78 -14.40
N SER A 503 -19.19 -17.58 -14.14
CA SER A 503 -18.22 -18.68 -13.98
C SER A 503 -18.51 -19.57 -12.78
N VAL A 504 -18.97 -19.01 -11.65
CA VAL A 504 -19.36 -19.81 -10.47
C VAL A 504 -20.50 -20.79 -10.81
N VAL A 505 -21.50 -20.35 -11.58
CA VAL A 505 -22.62 -21.23 -11.99
C VAL A 505 -22.13 -22.33 -12.93
N ILE A 506 -21.29 -21.98 -13.93
CA ILE A 506 -20.69 -22.93 -14.87
C ILE A 506 -19.82 -23.95 -14.13
N ALA A 507 -19.00 -23.50 -13.18
CA ALA A 507 -18.12 -24.32 -12.38
C ALA A 507 -18.89 -25.34 -11.55
N GLY A 508 -20.03 -24.97 -10.96
CA GLY A 508 -20.88 -25.90 -10.21
C GLY A 508 -21.35 -27.08 -11.07
N ILE A 509 -21.88 -26.80 -12.27
CA ILE A 509 -22.31 -27.85 -13.22
C ILE A 509 -21.11 -28.72 -13.67
N TRP A 510 -19.95 -28.11 -13.85
CA TRP A 510 -18.74 -28.82 -14.27
C TRP A 510 -18.20 -29.71 -13.13
N LEU A 511 -18.26 -29.24 -11.89
CA LEU A 511 -17.85 -29.96 -10.69
C LEU A 511 -18.66 -31.26 -10.53
N ASP A 512 -19.98 -31.18 -10.70
CA ASP A 512 -20.89 -32.32 -10.57
C ASP A 512 -20.61 -33.42 -11.60
N ARG A 513 -20.15 -33.04 -12.81
CA ARG A 513 -19.93 -34.00 -13.92
C ARG A 513 -18.51 -34.56 -14.01
N ARG A 514 -17.50 -33.76 -13.69
CA ARG A 514 -16.08 -34.07 -13.99
C ARG A 514 -15.14 -33.85 -12.80
N GLY A 515 -15.69 -33.54 -11.62
CA GLY A 515 -14.92 -33.26 -10.40
C GLY A 515 -14.25 -31.88 -10.40
N TRP A 516 -13.56 -31.58 -9.30
CA TRP A 516 -12.99 -30.25 -9.00
C TRP A 516 -11.72 -29.89 -9.79
N HIS A 517 -10.92 -30.87 -10.20
CA HIS A 517 -9.56 -30.65 -10.71
C HIS A 517 -9.48 -29.83 -12.01
N LYS A 518 -10.35 -30.10 -13.01
CA LYS A 518 -10.33 -29.37 -14.29
C LYS A 518 -10.76 -27.92 -14.13
N PRO A 519 -11.90 -27.62 -13.45
CA PRO A 519 -12.27 -26.24 -13.16
C PRO A 519 -11.19 -25.50 -12.38
N PHE A 520 -10.51 -26.15 -11.42
CA PHE A 520 -9.45 -25.51 -10.64
C PHE A 520 -8.27 -25.07 -11.51
N LEU A 521 -7.71 -25.98 -12.33
CA LEU A 521 -6.56 -25.67 -13.18
C LEU A 521 -6.89 -24.65 -14.28
N TRP A 522 -8.06 -24.76 -14.91
CA TRP A 522 -8.50 -23.75 -15.87
C TRP A 522 -8.74 -22.40 -15.22
N GLY A 523 -9.24 -22.38 -13.98
CA GLY A 523 -9.37 -21.17 -13.19
C GLY A 523 -8.02 -20.47 -13.00
N LEU A 524 -7.00 -21.21 -12.55
CA LEU A 524 -5.65 -20.68 -12.36
C LEU A 524 -5.04 -20.17 -13.68
N LEU A 525 -5.17 -20.92 -14.77
CA LEU A 525 -4.65 -20.53 -16.08
C LEU A 525 -5.31 -19.26 -16.61
N LEU A 526 -6.64 -19.17 -16.54
CA LEU A 526 -7.38 -17.99 -17.01
C LEU A 526 -7.10 -16.77 -16.14
N SER A 527 -7.02 -16.92 -14.82
CA SER A 527 -6.63 -15.81 -13.94
C SER A 527 -5.21 -15.32 -14.23
N SER A 528 -4.25 -16.24 -14.42
CA SER A 528 -2.87 -15.87 -14.79
C SER A 528 -2.81 -15.17 -16.15
N ALA A 529 -3.55 -15.66 -17.15
CA ALA A 529 -3.62 -15.06 -18.48
C ALA A 529 -4.26 -13.66 -18.44
N GLY A 530 -5.35 -13.48 -17.68
CA GLY A 530 -5.98 -12.17 -17.50
C GLY A 530 -5.10 -11.17 -16.76
N TYR A 531 -4.25 -11.63 -15.84
CA TYR A 531 -3.25 -10.78 -15.16
C TYR A 531 -2.10 -10.38 -16.09
N LEU A 532 -1.56 -11.31 -16.89
CA LEU A 532 -0.58 -10.99 -17.92
C LEU A 532 -1.14 -10.03 -18.96
N TYR A 533 -2.41 -10.18 -19.33
CA TYR A 533 -3.05 -9.28 -20.28
C TYR A 533 -3.23 -7.86 -19.71
N SER A 534 -3.56 -7.71 -18.42
CA SER A 534 -3.58 -6.39 -17.77
C SER A 534 -2.23 -5.71 -17.68
N TRP A 535 -1.15 -6.48 -17.54
CA TRP A 535 0.20 -5.92 -17.51
C TRP A 535 0.52 -5.19 -18.83
N ILE A 536 0.14 -5.78 -19.96
CA ILE A 536 0.37 -5.25 -21.31
C ILE A 536 -0.82 -4.48 -21.90
N ALA A 537 -1.86 -4.19 -21.12
CA ALA A 537 -3.09 -3.58 -21.62
C ALA A 537 -2.82 -2.15 -22.12
N PRO A 538 -3.05 -1.84 -23.42
CA PRO A 538 -2.73 -0.54 -24.00
C PRO A 538 -3.78 0.54 -23.69
N ASP A 539 -5.04 0.15 -23.51
CA ASP A 539 -6.16 1.07 -23.31
C ASP A 539 -7.18 0.56 -22.28
N ALA A 540 -8.09 1.47 -21.91
CA ALA A 540 -9.16 1.25 -20.95
C ALA A 540 -10.03 0.02 -21.24
N LEU A 541 -10.38 -0.21 -22.51
CA LEU A 541 -11.28 -1.28 -22.91
C LEU A 541 -10.57 -2.64 -22.83
N HIS A 542 -9.32 -2.71 -23.30
CA HIS A 542 -8.48 -3.90 -23.14
C HIS A 542 -8.28 -4.25 -21.66
N PHE A 543 -8.11 -3.23 -20.80
CA PHE A 543 -8.03 -3.44 -19.36
C PHE A 543 -9.32 -4.04 -18.79
N VAL A 544 -10.50 -3.51 -19.14
CA VAL A 544 -11.81 -4.06 -18.72
C VAL A 544 -12.00 -5.51 -19.20
N ILE A 545 -11.65 -5.82 -20.45
CA ILE A 545 -11.73 -7.19 -20.98
C ILE A 545 -10.81 -8.13 -20.20
N SER A 546 -9.58 -7.70 -19.94
CA SER A 546 -8.61 -8.49 -19.18
C SER A 546 -9.12 -8.80 -17.76
N ARG A 547 -9.87 -7.89 -17.14
CA ARG A 547 -10.57 -8.10 -15.85
C ARG A 547 -11.75 -9.05 -15.95
N GLY A 548 -12.50 -9.02 -17.05
CA GLY A 548 -13.47 -10.07 -17.34
C GLY A 548 -12.85 -11.47 -17.35
N VAL A 549 -11.70 -11.64 -18.01
CA VAL A 549 -10.97 -12.92 -18.06
C VAL A 549 -10.50 -13.36 -16.67
N VAL A 550 -9.97 -12.44 -15.86
CA VAL A 550 -9.63 -12.73 -14.45
C VAL A 550 -10.86 -13.18 -13.68
N GLY A 551 -12.01 -12.51 -13.87
CA GLY A 551 -13.28 -12.87 -13.27
C GLY A 551 -13.71 -14.31 -13.59
N ILE A 552 -13.58 -14.74 -14.85
CA ILE A 552 -13.85 -16.14 -15.24
C ILE A 552 -12.96 -17.08 -14.43
N GLY A 553 -11.64 -16.81 -14.40
CA GLY A 553 -10.70 -17.66 -13.68
C GLY A 553 -10.96 -17.72 -12.18
N TYR A 554 -11.27 -16.57 -11.57
CA TYR A 554 -11.66 -16.41 -10.17
C TYR A 554 -12.87 -17.30 -9.81
N GLY A 555 -13.94 -17.23 -10.61
CA GLY A 555 -15.15 -18.00 -10.36
C GLY A 555 -14.94 -19.52 -10.45
N LEU A 556 -14.16 -19.97 -11.43
CA LEU A 556 -13.83 -21.39 -11.62
C LEU A 556 -13.00 -21.92 -10.43
N ALA A 557 -11.92 -21.21 -10.09
CA ALA A 557 -11.00 -21.63 -9.04
C ALA A 557 -11.66 -21.64 -7.65
N LEU A 558 -12.46 -20.62 -7.32
CA LEU A 558 -13.16 -20.53 -6.04
C LEU A 558 -14.15 -21.69 -5.85
N MET A 559 -14.99 -21.98 -6.84
CA MET A 559 -15.94 -23.10 -6.76
C MET A 559 -15.25 -24.45 -6.73
N ALA A 560 -14.18 -24.60 -7.51
CA ALA A 560 -13.41 -25.83 -7.50
C ALA A 560 -12.73 -26.09 -6.15
N ALA A 561 -12.20 -25.05 -5.50
CA ALA A 561 -11.59 -25.16 -4.18
C ALA A 561 -12.63 -25.52 -3.10
N GLN A 562 -13.85 -24.97 -3.19
CA GLN A 562 -14.97 -25.38 -2.33
C GLN A 562 -15.37 -26.84 -2.59
N GLY A 563 -15.49 -27.24 -3.86
CA GLY A 563 -15.82 -28.62 -4.22
C GLY A 563 -14.77 -29.63 -3.77
N PHE A 564 -13.48 -29.28 -3.80
CA PHE A 564 -12.40 -30.08 -3.22
C PHE A 564 -12.64 -30.36 -1.74
N VAL A 565 -12.92 -29.31 -0.96
CA VAL A 565 -13.19 -29.47 0.47
C VAL A 565 -14.40 -30.36 0.70
N VAL A 566 -15.49 -30.12 -0.02
CA VAL A 566 -16.73 -30.89 0.14
C VAL A 566 -16.54 -32.36 -0.23
N GLN A 567 -15.74 -32.67 -1.25
CA GLN A 567 -15.48 -34.04 -1.68
C GLN A 567 -14.62 -34.84 -0.69
N TYR A 568 -13.70 -34.17 0.02
CA TYR A 568 -12.74 -34.81 0.94
C TYR A 568 -13.04 -34.53 2.42
N THR A 569 -14.29 -34.21 2.76
CA THR A 569 -14.75 -34.03 4.15
C THR A 569 -16.04 -34.79 4.42
N ASP A 570 -16.22 -35.20 5.68
CA ASP A 570 -17.44 -35.83 6.19
C ASP A 570 -18.39 -34.77 6.77
N GLU A 571 -19.65 -35.12 7.08
CA GLU A 571 -20.63 -34.20 7.67
C GLU A 571 -20.11 -33.46 8.92
N LYS A 572 -19.29 -34.13 9.74
CA LYS A 572 -18.68 -33.54 10.95
C LYS A 572 -17.52 -32.60 10.67
N THR A 573 -16.79 -32.80 9.57
CA THR A 573 -15.54 -32.07 9.24
C THR A 573 -15.72 -31.05 8.12
N LYS A 574 -16.83 -31.09 7.37
CA LYS A 574 -17.15 -30.19 6.26
C LYS A 574 -17.13 -28.71 6.64
N ALA A 575 -17.80 -28.35 7.73
CA ALA A 575 -17.81 -26.97 8.24
C ALA A 575 -16.40 -26.49 8.61
N GLN A 576 -15.59 -27.37 9.22
CA GLN A 576 -14.21 -27.06 9.57
C GLN A 576 -13.33 -26.91 8.33
N GLY A 577 -13.49 -27.77 7.31
CA GLY A 577 -12.78 -27.67 6.04
C GLY A 577 -13.07 -26.37 5.30
N LEU A 578 -14.35 -25.97 5.22
CA LEU A 578 -14.75 -24.70 4.61
C LEU A 578 -14.20 -23.51 5.39
N THR A 579 -14.19 -23.59 6.72
CA THR A 579 -13.57 -22.56 7.57
C THR A 579 -12.07 -22.42 7.27
N GLN A 580 -11.35 -23.52 7.04
CA GLN A 580 -9.94 -23.47 6.67
C GLN A 580 -9.69 -22.89 5.28
N LEU A 581 -10.56 -23.19 4.32
CA LEU A 581 -10.53 -22.61 2.98
C LEU A 581 -10.68 -21.08 3.04
N PHE A 582 -11.72 -20.61 3.73
CA PHE A 582 -11.98 -19.17 3.87
C PHE A 582 -10.92 -18.45 4.71
N ALA A 583 -10.33 -19.11 5.71
CA ALA A 583 -9.18 -18.56 6.43
C ALA A 583 -7.99 -18.29 5.49
N GLY A 584 -7.69 -19.23 4.58
CA GLY A 584 -6.67 -19.05 3.54
C GLY A 584 -7.05 -17.94 2.55
N LEU A 585 -8.30 -17.90 2.10
CA LEU A 585 -8.84 -16.86 1.21
C LEU A 585 -8.64 -15.46 1.79
N PHE A 586 -9.12 -15.21 3.01
CA PHE A 586 -9.02 -13.88 3.62
C PHE A 586 -7.56 -13.52 3.90
N ALA A 587 -6.76 -14.43 4.48
CA ALA A 587 -5.33 -14.18 4.70
C ALA A 587 -4.60 -13.83 3.39
N GLY A 588 -4.91 -14.53 2.30
CA GLY A 588 -4.34 -14.25 0.98
C GLY A 588 -4.75 -12.87 0.49
N SER A 589 -6.05 -12.59 0.49
CA SER A 589 -6.66 -11.35 0.03
C SER A 589 -6.07 -10.10 0.71
N ILE A 590 -5.93 -10.17 2.03
CA ILE A 590 -5.47 -9.06 2.87
C ILE A 590 -3.99 -8.78 2.66
N CYS A 591 -3.18 -9.84 2.66
CA CYS A 591 -1.75 -9.74 2.37
C CYS A 591 -1.52 -9.26 0.94
N GLY A 592 -2.30 -9.75 -0.02
CA GLY A 592 -2.25 -9.36 -1.42
C GLY A 592 -2.53 -7.87 -1.59
N GLY A 593 -3.69 -7.39 -1.12
CA GLY A 593 -4.09 -5.99 -1.27
C GLY A 593 -3.13 -5.01 -0.59
N ALA A 594 -2.69 -5.31 0.64
CA ALA A 594 -1.75 -4.44 1.35
C ALA A 594 -0.34 -4.46 0.71
N ALA A 595 0.21 -5.63 0.40
CA ALA A 595 1.51 -5.74 -0.25
C ALA A 595 1.48 -5.10 -1.65
N GLY A 596 0.42 -5.34 -2.40
CA GLY A 596 0.20 -4.82 -3.74
C GLY A 596 0.10 -3.31 -3.80
N ALA A 597 -0.57 -2.67 -2.84
CA ALA A 597 -0.61 -1.21 -2.73
C ALA A 597 0.78 -0.61 -2.49
N ILE A 598 1.57 -1.23 -1.60
CA ILE A 598 2.96 -0.82 -1.32
C ILE A 598 3.84 -1.03 -2.56
N LEU A 599 3.73 -2.19 -3.22
CA LEU A 599 4.45 -2.52 -4.44
C LEU A 599 4.09 -1.55 -5.59
N ALA A 600 2.82 -1.18 -5.72
CA ALA A 600 2.34 -0.24 -6.73
C ALA A 600 2.89 1.17 -6.52
N GLU A 601 3.05 1.61 -5.26
CA GLU A 601 3.67 2.90 -4.94
C GLU A 601 5.13 2.98 -5.39
N ARG A 602 5.85 1.84 -5.36
CA ARG A 602 7.30 1.79 -5.59
C ARG A 602 7.67 1.38 -7.01
N LEU A 603 7.01 0.37 -7.56
CA LEU A 603 7.32 -0.23 -8.86
C LEU A 603 6.35 0.23 -9.96
N GLY A 604 5.32 1.00 -9.60
CA GLY A 604 4.21 1.35 -10.48
C GLY A 604 3.18 0.23 -10.62
N TYR A 605 1.97 0.57 -11.06
CA TYR A 605 0.83 -0.36 -11.14
C TYR A 605 1.05 -1.53 -12.11
N SER A 606 1.65 -1.26 -13.27
CA SER A 606 1.80 -2.24 -14.36
C SER A 606 2.57 -3.49 -13.92
N LEU A 607 3.73 -3.32 -13.28
CA LEU A 607 4.58 -4.45 -12.84
C LEU A 607 3.90 -5.29 -11.75
N VAL A 608 3.01 -4.72 -10.95
CA VAL A 608 2.28 -5.46 -9.91
C VAL A 608 1.33 -6.49 -10.52
N PHE A 609 0.74 -6.23 -11.69
CA PHE A 609 -0.05 -7.24 -12.41
C PHE A 609 0.82 -8.42 -12.87
N PHE A 610 2.05 -8.18 -13.32
CA PHE A 610 2.98 -9.24 -13.65
C PHE A 610 3.34 -10.09 -12.43
N ILE A 611 3.61 -9.46 -11.28
CA ILE A 611 3.86 -10.17 -10.01
C ILE A 611 2.64 -11.01 -9.61
N GLY A 612 1.43 -10.48 -9.77
CA GLY A 612 0.17 -11.23 -9.56
C GLY A 612 0.08 -12.49 -10.42
N ALA A 613 0.40 -12.38 -11.73
CA ALA A 613 0.43 -13.54 -12.63
C ALA A 613 1.44 -14.60 -12.17
N VAL A 614 2.66 -14.19 -11.79
CA VAL A 614 3.70 -15.10 -11.28
C VAL A 614 3.22 -15.82 -10.01
N MET A 615 2.56 -15.10 -9.08
CA MET A 615 2.01 -15.69 -7.86
C MET A 615 0.93 -16.74 -8.17
N ILE A 616 0.02 -16.46 -9.11
CA ILE A 616 -1.00 -17.43 -9.53
C ILE A 616 -0.37 -18.64 -10.22
N PHE A 617 0.68 -18.44 -11.02
CA PHE A 617 1.43 -19.53 -11.66
C PHE A 617 2.12 -20.43 -10.62
N LEU A 618 2.66 -19.87 -9.54
CA LEU A 618 3.21 -20.65 -8.41
C LEU A 618 2.16 -21.56 -7.76
N VAL A 619 0.88 -21.18 -7.78
CA VAL A 619 -0.22 -22.05 -7.31
C VAL A 619 -0.37 -23.28 -8.20
N ILE A 620 -0.19 -23.13 -9.52
CA ILE A 620 -0.22 -24.27 -10.46
C ILE A 620 0.92 -25.24 -10.11
N THR A 621 2.13 -24.73 -9.90
CA THR A 621 3.27 -25.55 -9.46
C THR A 621 3.02 -26.25 -8.13
N TYR A 622 2.41 -25.55 -7.16
CA TYR A 622 2.01 -26.12 -5.88
C TYR A 622 0.95 -27.21 -6.06
N ALA A 623 -0.10 -26.98 -6.85
CA ALA A 623 -1.16 -27.95 -7.10
C ALA A 623 -0.60 -29.24 -7.74
N ILE A 624 0.30 -29.11 -8.72
CA ILE A 624 0.92 -30.27 -9.38
C ILE A 624 1.85 -31.02 -8.41
N SER A 625 2.57 -30.33 -7.53
CA SER A 625 3.55 -30.95 -6.62
C SER A 625 2.89 -31.56 -5.38
N PHE A 626 1.99 -30.81 -4.74
CA PHE A 626 1.39 -31.16 -3.45
C PHE A 626 0.00 -31.78 -3.60
N MET A 627 -0.78 -31.47 -4.62
CA MET A 627 -2.11 -32.08 -4.81
C MET A 627 -2.12 -33.20 -5.85
N ARG A 628 -0.96 -33.67 -6.32
CA ARG A 628 -0.84 -34.71 -7.38
C ARG A 628 -1.69 -35.95 -7.14
N HIS A 629 -1.71 -36.47 -5.91
CA HIS A 629 -2.48 -37.66 -5.57
C HIS A 629 -3.99 -37.41 -5.65
N ALA A 630 -4.44 -36.23 -5.19
CA ALA A 630 -5.83 -35.81 -5.31
C ALA A 630 -6.24 -35.47 -6.75
N LEU A 631 -5.29 -35.04 -7.59
CA LEU A 631 -5.48 -34.86 -9.03
C LEU A 631 -5.58 -36.20 -9.77
N LYS A 632 -4.91 -37.26 -9.29
CA LYS A 632 -4.91 -38.60 -9.89
C LYS A 632 -6.09 -39.48 -9.46
N GLN A 633 -6.54 -39.38 -8.20
CA GLN A 633 -7.71 -40.11 -7.68
C GLN A 633 -9.05 -39.43 -8.03
N ALA A 634 -9.05 -38.50 -8.98
CA ALA A 634 -10.20 -37.67 -9.33
C ALA A 634 -11.23 -38.36 -10.25
N GLU A 635 -11.08 -39.65 -10.54
CA GLU A 635 -12.20 -40.44 -11.04
C GLU A 635 -13.27 -40.52 -9.94
N PRO A 636 -14.55 -40.28 -10.28
CA PRO A 636 -15.61 -40.34 -9.28
C PRO A 636 -15.55 -41.73 -8.66
N GLN A 637 -15.14 -41.82 -7.39
CA GLN A 637 -15.49 -42.98 -6.60
C GLN A 637 -17.00 -43.03 -6.68
N HIS A 638 -17.52 -44.00 -7.43
CA HIS A 638 -18.87 -44.48 -7.25
C HIS A 638 -18.92 -44.94 -5.80
N HIS A 639 -19.22 -44.03 -4.88
CA HIS A 639 -20.06 -44.42 -3.78
C HIS A 639 -21.26 -45.05 -4.46
N GLU A 640 -21.39 -46.37 -4.26
CA GLU A 640 -22.60 -47.11 -4.55
C GLU A 640 -23.74 -46.15 -4.29
N ALA A 641 -24.55 -45.94 -5.31
CA ALA A 641 -25.75 -45.16 -5.21
C ALA A 641 -26.63 -45.82 -4.14
N ALA A 642 -26.40 -45.45 -2.87
CA ALA A 642 -27.49 -45.21 -1.97
C ALA A 642 -28.37 -44.24 -2.76
N GLU A 643 -29.54 -44.72 -3.14
CA GLU A 643 -30.56 -44.02 -3.91
C GLU A 643 -30.98 -42.73 -3.20
N VAL A 644 -30.11 -41.73 -3.13
CA VAL A 644 -30.53 -40.35 -3.01
C VAL A 644 -30.90 -39.99 -4.43
N THR A 645 -32.16 -40.31 -4.72
CA THR A 645 -32.88 -39.94 -5.92
C THR A 645 -32.37 -38.57 -6.36
N THR A 646 -31.65 -38.51 -7.47
CA THR A 646 -31.47 -37.27 -8.21
C THR A 646 -32.86 -36.87 -8.68
N GLN A 647 -33.67 -36.30 -7.79
CA GLN A 647 -34.92 -35.67 -8.17
C GLN A 647 -34.55 -34.62 -9.20
N SER A 648 -35.03 -34.84 -10.41
CA SER A 648 -34.91 -33.91 -11.52
C SER A 648 -35.45 -32.56 -11.06
N PHE A 649 -34.59 -31.55 -11.23
CA PHE A 649 -34.87 -30.16 -10.97
C PHE A 649 -36.17 -29.72 -11.67
N THR A 650 -37.13 -29.20 -10.91
CA THR A 650 -38.22 -28.42 -11.52
C THR A 650 -37.90 -26.94 -11.35
N ILE A 651 -37.86 -26.18 -12.45
CA ILE A 651 -37.71 -24.71 -12.43
C ILE A 651 -38.68 -24.07 -11.41
N GLY A 652 -39.86 -24.67 -11.24
CA GLY A 652 -40.85 -24.29 -10.22
C GLY A 652 -40.36 -24.33 -8.77
N GLN A 653 -39.50 -25.29 -8.37
CA GLN A 653 -38.92 -25.35 -7.02
C GLN A 653 -37.91 -24.22 -6.78
N LEU A 654 -37.11 -23.86 -7.81
CA LEU A 654 -36.22 -22.71 -7.74
C LEU A 654 -36.98 -21.39 -7.62
N PHE A 655 -38.06 -21.22 -8.42
CA PHE A 655 -38.94 -20.07 -8.32
C PHE A 655 -39.61 -19.99 -6.94
N ARG A 656 -40.09 -21.11 -6.40
CA ARG A 656 -40.68 -21.16 -5.05
C ARG A 656 -39.67 -20.80 -3.95
N PHE A 657 -38.40 -21.17 -4.11
CA PHE A 657 -37.31 -20.78 -3.21
C PHE A 657 -37.02 -19.27 -3.31
N LEU A 658 -36.80 -18.75 -4.52
CA LEU A 658 -36.48 -17.32 -4.74
C LEU A 658 -37.60 -16.37 -4.30
N PHE A 659 -38.86 -16.77 -4.50
CA PHE A 659 -40.04 -15.99 -4.12
C PHE A 659 -40.56 -16.31 -2.72
N ASN A 660 -39.90 -17.18 -1.95
CA ASN A 660 -40.26 -17.35 -0.55
C ASN A 660 -40.01 -16.03 0.19
N ARG A 661 -41.00 -15.55 0.96
CA ARG A 661 -40.94 -14.28 1.68
C ARG A 661 -39.67 -14.11 2.52
N ASN A 662 -39.24 -15.15 3.24
CA ASN A 662 -38.06 -15.07 4.11
C ASN A 662 -36.75 -15.09 3.31
N VAL A 663 -36.68 -15.87 2.23
CA VAL A 663 -35.52 -15.89 1.32
C VAL A 663 -35.39 -14.57 0.56
N LEU A 664 -36.49 -14.10 -0.01
CA LEU A 664 -36.55 -12.84 -0.77
C LEU A 664 -36.19 -11.65 0.12
N SER A 665 -36.73 -11.60 1.35
CA SER A 665 -36.39 -10.57 2.32
C SER A 665 -34.89 -10.59 2.68
N LEU A 666 -34.33 -11.78 2.93
CA LEU A 666 -32.90 -11.95 3.22
C LEU A 666 -32.02 -11.50 2.05
N VAL A 667 -32.37 -11.89 0.82
CA VAL A 667 -31.60 -11.54 -0.37
C VAL A 667 -31.68 -10.05 -0.66
N LEU A 668 -32.88 -9.47 -0.77
CA LEU A 668 -33.07 -8.08 -1.19
C LEU A 668 -32.67 -7.05 -0.14
N PHE A 669 -32.93 -7.32 1.15
CA PHE A 669 -32.77 -6.31 2.20
C PHE A 669 -31.54 -6.51 3.08
N SER A 670 -30.86 -7.65 2.97
CA SER A 670 -29.65 -7.93 3.76
C SER A 670 -28.45 -8.29 2.89
N SER A 671 -28.55 -9.35 2.07
CA SER A 671 -27.38 -9.81 1.30
C SER A 671 -26.99 -8.87 0.17
N PHE A 672 -27.96 -8.35 -0.58
CA PHE A 672 -27.72 -7.48 -1.73
C PHE A 672 -27.17 -6.10 -1.33
N PRO A 673 -27.75 -5.37 -0.35
CA PRO A 673 -27.15 -4.14 0.18
C PRO A 673 -25.77 -4.40 0.78
N GLY A 674 -25.58 -5.51 1.50
CA GLY A 674 -24.29 -5.89 2.07
C GLY A 674 -23.20 -6.11 1.02
N ALA A 675 -23.54 -6.79 -0.08
CA ALA A 675 -22.66 -6.99 -1.22
C ALA A 675 -22.29 -5.66 -1.91
N ILE A 676 -23.27 -4.76 -2.04
CA ILE A 676 -23.04 -3.41 -2.58
C ILE A 676 -22.12 -2.60 -1.66
N ALA A 677 -22.39 -2.62 -0.36
CA ALA A 677 -21.58 -1.95 0.65
C ALA A 677 -20.13 -2.43 0.57
N LEU A 678 -19.90 -3.75 0.52
CA LEU A 678 -18.55 -4.30 0.50
C LEU A 678 -17.78 -3.90 -0.77
N VAL A 679 -18.26 -4.26 -1.96
CA VAL A 679 -17.50 -4.06 -3.20
C VAL A 679 -17.52 -2.60 -3.65
N GLY A 680 -18.65 -1.90 -3.48
CA GLY A 680 -18.78 -0.50 -3.85
C GLY A 680 -17.96 0.42 -2.95
N PHE A 681 -17.98 0.17 -1.62
CA PHE A 681 -17.22 1.01 -0.69
C PHE A 681 -15.74 0.63 -0.65
N ILE A 682 -15.41 -0.62 -0.38
CA ILE A 682 -14.02 -1.04 -0.11
C ILE A 682 -13.19 -1.08 -1.39
N ASN A 683 -13.70 -1.67 -2.48
CA ASN A 683 -12.89 -1.91 -3.68
C ASN A 683 -12.91 -0.74 -4.67
N TYR A 684 -13.93 0.12 -4.61
CA TYR A 684 -14.06 1.27 -5.53
C TYR A 684 -13.95 2.61 -4.79
N PHE A 685 -14.89 2.92 -3.92
CA PHE A 685 -15.01 4.26 -3.33
C PHE A 685 -13.79 4.61 -2.47
N CYS A 686 -13.36 3.73 -1.56
CA CYS A 686 -12.29 3.98 -0.61
C CYS A 686 -10.96 4.31 -1.32
N PRO A 687 -10.47 3.50 -2.29
CA PRO A 687 -9.32 3.86 -3.11
C PRO A 687 -9.43 5.20 -3.81
N VAL A 688 -10.55 5.44 -4.49
CA VAL A 688 -10.76 6.66 -5.29
C VAL A 688 -10.81 7.89 -4.40
N TYR A 689 -11.53 7.82 -3.27
CA TYR A 689 -11.65 8.91 -2.31
C TYR A 689 -10.32 9.24 -1.65
N LEU A 690 -9.61 8.23 -1.13
CA LEU A 690 -8.33 8.40 -0.46
C LEU A 690 -7.27 8.95 -1.43
N ASN A 691 -7.22 8.47 -2.67
CA ASN A 691 -6.30 8.99 -3.68
C ASN A 691 -6.59 10.47 -4.01
N ARG A 692 -7.87 10.88 -4.09
CA ARG A 692 -8.25 12.27 -4.37
C ARG A 692 -7.90 13.26 -3.28
N ILE A 693 -7.92 12.83 -2.02
CA ILE A 693 -7.46 13.66 -0.89
C ILE A 693 -5.93 13.60 -0.71
N GLY A 694 -5.20 12.99 -1.65
CA GLY A 694 -3.74 12.93 -1.66
C GLY A 694 -3.13 11.84 -0.78
N ALA A 695 -3.89 10.83 -0.35
CA ALA A 695 -3.34 9.72 0.43
C ALA A 695 -2.42 8.84 -0.45
N SER A 696 -1.28 8.41 0.13
CA SER A 696 -0.37 7.45 -0.49
C SER A 696 -1.03 6.09 -0.71
N GLN A 697 -0.56 5.33 -1.70
CA GLN A 697 -1.07 3.99 -1.99
C GLN A 697 -0.90 3.05 -0.80
N SER A 698 0.23 3.14 -0.09
CA SER A 698 0.47 2.41 1.16
C SER A 698 -0.64 2.68 2.19
N ASN A 699 -1.06 3.95 2.37
CA ASN A 699 -2.16 4.28 3.26
C ASN A 699 -3.50 3.68 2.81
N ILE A 700 -3.80 3.63 1.51
CA ILE A 700 -5.00 2.96 0.98
C ILE A 700 -4.96 1.46 1.31
N GLY A 701 -3.83 0.80 1.08
CA GLY A 701 -3.62 -0.60 1.42
C GLY A 701 -3.75 -0.90 2.91
N ARG A 702 -3.24 -0.01 3.78
CA ARG A 702 -3.38 -0.11 5.24
C ARG A 702 -4.82 0.00 5.68
N VAL A 703 -5.58 0.93 5.12
CA VAL A 703 -7.01 1.07 5.41
C VAL A 703 -7.77 -0.19 4.98
N TYR A 704 -7.48 -0.74 3.81
CA TYR A 704 -8.03 -2.02 3.36
C TYR A 704 -7.69 -3.17 4.32
N MET A 705 -6.46 -3.21 4.85
CA MET A 705 -6.01 -4.23 5.79
C MET A 705 -6.84 -4.26 7.09
N LEU A 706 -7.37 -3.11 7.55
CA LEU A 706 -8.22 -3.03 8.75
C LEU A 706 -9.48 -3.91 8.62
N TYR A 707 -10.14 -3.88 7.45
CA TYR A 707 -11.28 -4.75 7.15
C TYR A 707 -10.89 -6.22 7.31
N GLY A 708 -9.75 -6.57 6.75
CA GLY A 708 -9.21 -7.90 6.75
C GLY A 708 -8.91 -8.47 8.13
N ILE A 709 -8.22 -7.69 8.95
CA ILE A 709 -7.85 -8.06 10.31
C ILE A 709 -9.11 -8.37 11.14
N CYS A 710 -10.18 -7.59 10.97
CA CYS A 710 -11.47 -7.88 11.59
C CYS A 710 -12.00 -9.27 11.17
N LEU A 711 -11.98 -9.59 9.88
CA LEU A 711 -12.47 -10.90 9.41
C LEU A 711 -11.60 -12.08 9.87
N ILE A 712 -10.27 -11.93 9.93
CA ILE A 712 -9.39 -13.04 10.35
C ILE A 712 -9.53 -13.31 11.84
N TYR A 713 -9.50 -12.28 12.68
CA TYR A 713 -9.38 -12.45 14.13
C TYR A 713 -10.71 -12.35 14.86
N LEU A 714 -11.59 -11.45 14.42
CA LEU A 714 -12.85 -11.15 15.09
C LEU A 714 -13.97 -12.08 14.61
N ALA A 715 -14.07 -12.38 13.31
CA ALA A 715 -15.14 -13.23 12.78
C ALA A 715 -15.17 -14.64 13.40
N PRO A 716 -14.06 -15.39 13.54
CA PRO A 716 -14.12 -16.72 14.16
C PRO A 716 -14.54 -16.69 15.64
N PHE A 717 -14.26 -15.59 16.34
CA PHE A 717 -14.69 -15.39 17.71
C PHE A 717 -16.19 -15.09 17.78
N ILE A 718 -16.65 -14.11 16.99
CA ILE A 718 -18.05 -13.68 16.91
C ILE A 718 -18.95 -14.82 16.42
N SER A 719 -18.53 -15.58 15.41
CA SER A 719 -19.29 -16.70 14.84
C SER A 719 -19.65 -17.75 15.88
N LYS A 720 -18.81 -18.00 16.90
CA LYS A 720 -19.16 -18.92 18.00
C LYS A 720 -20.38 -18.45 18.79
N TYR A 721 -20.48 -17.15 19.06
CA TYR A 721 -21.62 -16.55 19.76
C TYR A 721 -22.86 -16.50 18.87
N VAL A 722 -22.68 -16.16 17.59
CA VAL A 722 -23.74 -16.19 16.59
C VAL A 722 -24.31 -17.60 16.51
N ASP A 723 -23.47 -18.63 16.39
CA ASP A 723 -23.83 -20.05 16.28
C ASP A 723 -24.56 -20.57 17.51
N ALA A 724 -24.12 -20.19 18.72
CA ALA A 724 -24.77 -20.55 19.98
C ALA A 724 -26.17 -19.90 20.14
N SER A 725 -26.43 -18.76 19.51
CA SER A 725 -27.73 -18.10 19.61
C SER A 725 -28.82 -18.78 18.77
N SER A 726 -30.02 -18.90 19.34
CA SER A 726 -31.20 -19.39 18.62
C SER A 726 -31.71 -18.38 17.58
N ASP A 727 -31.57 -17.08 17.86
CA ASP A 727 -32.20 -15.99 17.11
C ASP A 727 -31.19 -15.29 16.18
N LYS A 728 -30.93 -15.90 15.00
CA LYS A 728 -29.97 -15.39 14.01
C LYS A 728 -30.40 -14.04 13.41
N LYS A 729 -31.71 -13.76 13.40
CA LYS A 729 -32.29 -12.52 12.84
C LYS A 729 -31.74 -11.28 13.54
N LYS A 730 -31.56 -11.32 14.88
CA LYS A 730 -31.03 -10.20 15.66
C LYS A 730 -29.61 -9.80 15.25
N PHE A 731 -28.76 -10.77 14.95
CA PHE A 731 -27.38 -10.51 14.52
C PHE A 731 -27.33 -9.92 13.10
N ILE A 732 -28.23 -10.35 12.21
CA ILE A 732 -28.38 -9.72 10.88
C ILE A 732 -28.75 -8.25 11.03
N ILE A 733 -29.72 -7.93 11.90
CA ILE A 733 -30.13 -6.54 12.16
C ILE A 733 -28.99 -5.73 12.78
N LEU A 734 -28.29 -6.30 13.77
CA LEU A 734 -27.14 -5.65 14.40
C LEU A 734 -26.06 -5.31 13.37
N SER A 735 -25.73 -6.25 12.47
CA SER A 735 -24.79 -5.99 11.38
C SER A 735 -25.32 -4.87 10.46
N GLY A 736 -26.61 -4.87 10.13
CA GLY A 736 -27.15 -3.83 9.25
C GLY A 736 -27.12 -2.43 9.85
N VAL A 737 -27.37 -2.31 11.15
CA VAL A 737 -27.23 -1.04 11.89
C VAL A 737 -25.76 -0.58 11.94
N LEU A 738 -24.82 -1.50 12.20
CA LEU A 738 -23.39 -1.18 12.19
C LEU A 738 -22.91 -0.73 10.81
N THR A 739 -23.35 -1.39 9.73
CA THR A 739 -23.04 -0.98 8.35
C THR A 739 -23.59 0.41 8.05
N SER A 740 -24.82 0.72 8.47
CA SER A 740 -25.37 2.08 8.31
C SER A 740 -24.53 3.12 9.07
N LEU A 741 -24.17 2.83 10.31
CA LEU A 741 -23.32 3.69 11.13
C LEU A 741 -21.96 3.97 10.47
N ALA A 742 -21.33 2.96 9.88
CA ALA A 742 -20.07 3.11 9.16
C ALA A 742 -20.13 4.20 8.08
N PHE A 743 -21.24 4.26 7.34
CA PHE A 743 -21.43 5.24 6.27
C PHE A 743 -21.89 6.62 6.77
N THR A 744 -22.69 6.69 7.84
CA THR A 744 -23.13 7.97 8.41
C THR A 744 -21.97 8.77 9.04
N ILE A 745 -20.85 8.14 9.40
CA ILE A 745 -19.64 8.84 9.89
C ILE A 745 -19.16 9.92 8.90
N PHE A 746 -19.31 9.68 7.59
CA PHE A 746 -18.92 10.64 6.55
C PHE A 746 -19.74 11.94 6.54
N TYR A 747 -20.84 11.99 7.28
CA TYR A 747 -21.57 13.23 7.53
C TYR A 747 -20.83 14.17 8.49
N PHE A 748 -20.14 13.62 9.49
CA PHE A 748 -19.49 14.38 10.55
C PHE A 748 -18.01 14.65 10.27
N SER A 749 -17.32 13.71 9.62
CA SER A 749 -15.87 13.80 9.38
C SER A 749 -15.52 13.25 8.00
N GLY A 750 -14.60 13.92 7.30
CA GLY A 750 -13.96 13.41 6.09
C GLY A 750 -12.55 12.89 6.34
N GLY A 751 -11.86 12.49 5.28
CA GLY A 751 -10.44 12.17 5.29
C GLY A 751 -10.10 10.71 5.62
N ILE A 752 -8.81 10.46 5.85
CA ILE A 752 -8.25 9.13 6.09
C ILE A 752 -8.84 8.51 7.37
N ALA A 753 -8.96 9.28 8.45
CA ALA A 753 -9.47 8.79 9.73
C ALA A 753 -10.95 8.35 9.67
N ALA A 754 -11.81 9.13 8.99
CA ALA A 754 -13.20 8.76 8.78
C ALA A 754 -13.34 7.47 7.96
N THR A 755 -12.52 7.35 6.92
CA THR A 755 -12.50 6.17 6.05
C THR A 755 -12.02 4.94 6.83
N ALA A 756 -10.91 5.04 7.56
CA ALA A 756 -10.40 3.97 8.41
C ALA A 756 -11.43 3.51 9.46
N SER A 757 -12.14 4.44 10.08
CA SER A 757 -13.20 4.15 11.06
C SER A 757 -14.38 3.43 10.42
N ALA A 758 -14.84 3.90 9.25
CA ALA A 758 -15.90 3.27 8.49
C ALA A 758 -15.53 1.85 8.07
N VAL A 759 -14.29 1.64 7.60
CA VAL A 759 -13.79 0.32 7.21
C VAL A 759 -13.68 -0.64 8.40
N LEU A 760 -13.23 -0.16 9.56
CA LEU A 760 -13.20 -0.95 10.80
C LEU A 760 -14.60 -1.39 11.24
N ILE A 761 -15.56 -0.47 11.27
CA ILE A 761 -16.95 -0.78 11.63
C ILE A 761 -17.58 -1.71 10.60
N LEU A 762 -17.29 -1.54 9.31
CA LEU A 762 -17.77 -2.42 8.26
C LEU A 762 -17.18 -3.83 8.40
N GLY A 763 -15.90 -3.96 8.74
CA GLY A 763 -15.26 -5.25 9.02
C GLY A 763 -15.84 -5.96 10.25
N LEU A 764 -16.13 -5.21 11.31
CA LEU A 764 -16.85 -5.73 12.49
C LEU A 764 -18.29 -6.15 12.13
N SER A 765 -18.98 -5.34 11.33
CA SER A 765 -20.32 -5.63 10.84
C SER A 765 -20.36 -6.90 10.01
N ASP A 766 -19.46 -7.06 9.03
CA ASP A 766 -19.44 -8.24 8.17
C ASP A 766 -19.01 -9.50 8.94
N SER A 767 -18.14 -9.37 9.93
CA SER A 767 -17.80 -10.45 10.87
C SER A 767 -19.04 -11.00 11.60
N ILE A 768 -20.03 -10.16 11.89
CA ILE A 768 -21.33 -10.56 12.46
C ILE A 768 -22.29 -11.04 11.37
N GLY A 769 -22.41 -10.27 10.29
CA GLY A 769 -23.46 -10.40 9.30
C GLY A 769 -23.27 -11.56 8.33
N SER A 770 -22.04 -11.85 7.89
CA SER A 770 -21.75 -12.89 6.89
C SER A 770 -22.15 -14.28 7.40
N GLY A 771 -21.64 -14.68 8.57
CA GLY A 771 -22.01 -15.93 9.23
C GLY A 771 -23.49 -16.02 9.57
N SER A 772 -24.09 -14.92 10.03
CA SER A 772 -25.52 -14.88 10.38
C SER A 772 -26.44 -15.05 9.18
N ARG A 773 -26.12 -14.44 8.03
CA ARG A 773 -26.91 -14.56 6.79
C ARG A 773 -26.91 -15.99 6.25
N SER A 774 -25.73 -16.61 6.16
CA SER A 774 -25.60 -18.01 5.72
C SER A 774 -26.27 -18.98 6.69
N ALA A 775 -26.12 -18.79 8.00
CA ALA A 775 -26.76 -19.64 9.01
C ALA A 775 -28.30 -19.48 9.02
N TYR A 776 -28.82 -18.26 8.80
CA TYR A 776 -30.25 -18.03 8.69
C TYR A 776 -30.83 -18.65 7.41
N ALA A 777 -30.13 -18.53 6.27
CA ALA A 777 -30.55 -19.14 5.02
C ALA A 777 -30.69 -20.67 5.15
N LEU A 778 -29.73 -21.33 5.82
CA LEU A 778 -29.72 -22.80 6.01
C LEU A 778 -30.80 -23.31 6.97
N LYS A 779 -31.34 -22.46 7.85
CA LYS A 779 -32.42 -22.86 8.77
C LYS A 779 -33.79 -22.95 8.11
N LEU A 780 -34.01 -22.22 7.01
CA LEU A 780 -35.30 -22.15 6.35
C LEU A 780 -35.72 -23.52 5.81
N GLU A 781 -36.97 -23.92 6.05
CA GLU A 781 -37.52 -25.20 5.56
C GLU A 781 -37.38 -25.34 4.04
N VAL A 782 -37.63 -24.25 3.30
CA VAL A 782 -37.52 -24.21 1.84
C VAL A 782 -36.07 -24.40 1.34
N THR A 783 -35.07 -24.11 2.19
CA THR A 783 -33.66 -24.42 1.90
C THR A 783 -33.36 -25.91 2.01
N ARG A 784 -33.97 -26.59 2.99
CA ARG A 784 -33.85 -28.05 3.15
C ARG A 784 -34.56 -28.80 2.02
N GLU A 785 -35.70 -28.30 1.57
CA GLU A 785 -36.42 -28.83 0.40
C GLU A 785 -35.60 -28.72 -0.91
N LEU A 786 -34.89 -27.61 -1.11
CA LEU A 786 -34.07 -27.39 -2.32
C LEU A 786 -32.71 -28.15 -2.26
N GLY A 787 -32.25 -28.47 -1.05
CA GLY A 787 -30.92 -28.99 -0.77
C GLY A 787 -29.92 -27.86 -0.47
N GLU A 788 -29.20 -28.00 0.65
CA GLU A 788 -28.34 -26.95 1.21
C GLU A 788 -27.28 -26.43 0.22
N GLY A 789 -26.61 -27.32 -0.51
CA GLY A 789 -25.59 -26.93 -1.49
C GLY A 789 -26.15 -26.11 -2.65
N LYS A 790 -27.35 -26.46 -3.14
CA LYS A 790 -28.02 -25.75 -4.23
C LYS A 790 -28.53 -24.39 -3.78
N ALA A 791 -29.13 -24.32 -2.59
CA ALA A 791 -29.59 -23.07 -2.00
C ALA A 791 -28.45 -22.08 -1.75
N ILE A 792 -27.31 -22.56 -1.23
CA ILE A 792 -26.09 -21.74 -1.07
C ILE A 792 -25.60 -21.22 -2.43
N GLY A 793 -25.61 -22.04 -3.48
CA GLY A 793 -25.20 -21.63 -4.83
C GLY A 793 -26.08 -20.52 -5.42
N VAL A 794 -27.40 -20.62 -5.25
CA VAL A 794 -28.36 -19.58 -5.67
C VAL A 794 -28.16 -18.29 -4.86
N PHE A 795 -28.00 -18.43 -3.54
CA PHE A 795 -27.75 -17.31 -2.63
C PHE A 795 -26.43 -16.58 -2.94
N SER A 796 -25.38 -17.32 -3.27
CA SER A 796 -24.07 -16.78 -3.67
C SER A 796 -24.18 -16.03 -5.01
N THR A 797 -24.91 -16.59 -5.99
CA THR A 797 -25.14 -15.93 -7.28
C THR A 797 -25.90 -14.61 -7.10
N ALA A 798 -26.95 -14.60 -6.27
CA ALA A 798 -27.69 -13.37 -5.97
C ALA A 798 -26.82 -12.29 -5.33
N SER A 799 -25.90 -12.67 -4.45
CA SER A 799 -24.96 -11.74 -3.80
C SER A 799 -23.98 -11.14 -4.81
N LYS A 800 -23.52 -11.91 -5.81
CA LYS A 800 -22.63 -11.41 -6.88
C LYS A 800 -23.29 -10.36 -7.77
N ILE A 801 -24.60 -10.43 -8.03
CA ILE A 801 -25.30 -9.38 -8.77
C ILE A 801 -25.16 -8.03 -8.05
N GLY A 802 -25.26 -8.03 -6.72
CA GLY A 802 -24.99 -6.84 -5.90
C GLY A 802 -23.56 -6.32 -6.10
N GLN A 803 -22.58 -7.21 -6.13
CA GLN A 803 -21.16 -6.87 -6.35
C GLN A 803 -20.90 -6.27 -7.74
N VAL A 804 -21.62 -6.71 -8.77
CA VAL A 804 -21.52 -6.15 -10.14
C VAL A 804 -22.04 -4.72 -10.18
N ILE A 805 -23.19 -4.48 -9.53
CA ILE A 805 -23.86 -3.18 -9.54
C ILE A 805 -23.13 -2.18 -8.65
N ALA A 806 -22.43 -2.65 -7.61
CA ALA A 806 -21.87 -1.79 -6.57
C ALA A 806 -20.94 -0.67 -7.07
N PRO A 807 -19.89 -0.95 -7.87
CA PRO A 807 -18.97 0.09 -8.31
C PRO A 807 -19.67 1.15 -9.17
N ILE A 808 -20.58 0.71 -10.05
CA ILE A 808 -21.35 1.61 -10.93
C ILE A 808 -22.29 2.49 -10.11
N LEU A 809 -22.97 1.92 -9.10
CA LEU A 809 -23.85 2.66 -8.19
C LEU A 809 -23.07 3.73 -7.41
N PHE A 810 -21.90 3.39 -6.86
CA PHE A 810 -21.07 4.35 -6.16
C PHE A 810 -20.52 5.43 -7.10
N GLY A 811 -20.10 5.06 -8.31
CA GLY A 811 -19.72 6.03 -9.33
C GLY A 811 -20.86 7.00 -9.67
N TRP A 812 -22.09 6.49 -9.82
CA TRP A 812 -23.28 7.32 -10.04
C TRP A 812 -23.61 8.24 -8.86
N LEU A 813 -23.52 7.75 -7.62
CA LEU A 813 -23.74 8.55 -6.41
C LEU A 813 -22.73 9.70 -6.30
N VAL A 814 -21.46 9.44 -6.63
CA VAL A 814 -20.40 10.46 -6.63
C VAL A 814 -20.70 11.56 -7.64
N VAL A 815 -21.15 11.23 -8.85
CA VAL A 815 -21.47 12.21 -9.90
C VAL A 815 -22.70 13.06 -9.57
N THR A 816 -23.76 12.44 -9.05
CA THR A 816 -25.06 13.10 -8.91
C THR A 816 -25.20 13.91 -7.62
N ILE A 817 -24.67 13.38 -6.51
CA ILE A 817 -24.93 13.92 -5.16
C ILE A 817 -23.65 14.44 -4.51
N GLY A 818 -22.48 14.07 -5.05
CA GLY A 818 -21.17 14.35 -4.47
C GLY A 818 -20.77 13.32 -3.42
N ILE A 819 -19.46 13.25 -3.16
CA ILE A 819 -18.80 12.20 -2.39
C ILE A 819 -19.37 12.06 -0.96
N GLN A 820 -19.36 13.12 -0.15
CA GLN A 820 -19.77 13.05 1.27
C GLN A 820 -21.27 12.74 1.44
N LYS A 821 -22.12 13.43 0.68
CA LYS A 821 -23.58 13.27 0.75
C LYS A 821 -24.02 11.91 0.19
N GLY A 822 -23.41 11.44 -0.90
CA GLY A 822 -23.73 10.17 -1.54
C GLY A 822 -23.55 8.97 -0.61
N ILE A 823 -22.43 8.89 0.12
CA ILE A 823 -22.18 7.82 1.10
C ILE A 823 -23.16 7.89 2.26
N THR A 824 -23.42 9.09 2.77
CA THR A 824 -24.33 9.28 3.91
C THR A 824 -25.74 8.81 3.55
N TYR A 825 -26.24 9.15 2.35
CA TYR A 825 -27.53 8.67 1.87
C TYR A 825 -27.56 7.17 1.61
N PHE A 826 -26.45 6.59 1.13
CA PHE A 826 -26.33 5.14 1.04
C PHE A 826 -26.45 4.48 2.42
N GLY A 827 -25.82 5.06 3.46
CA GLY A 827 -25.96 4.61 4.86
C GLY A 827 -27.39 4.66 5.36
N LEU A 828 -28.13 5.73 5.07
CA LEU A 828 -29.55 5.87 5.44
C LEU A 828 -30.43 4.88 4.66
N ALA A 829 -30.20 4.71 3.36
CA ALA A 829 -30.91 3.72 2.54
C ALA A 829 -30.65 2.28 3.05
N TYR A 830 -29.43 1.99 3.49
CA TYR A 830 -29.07 0.72 4.10
C TYR A 830 -29.83 0.49 5.43
N LEU A 831 -29.99 1.55 6.25
CA LEU A 831 -30.78 1.47 7.48
C LEU A 831 -32.24 1.16 7.17
N CYS A 832 -32.82 1.82 6.18
CA CYS A 832 -34.17 1.55 5.69
C CYS A 832 -34.32 0.10 5.21
N ALA A 833 -33.36 -0.42 4.44
CA ALA A 833 -33.35 -1.83 4.04
C ALA A 833 -33.30 -2.77 5.26
N THR A 834 -32.47 -2.46 6.26
CA THR A 834 -32.39 -3.24 7.50
C THR A 834 -33.71 -3.21 8.28
N ALA A 835 -34.39 -2.06 8.34
CA ALA A 835 -35.72 -1.93 8.95
C ALA A 835 -36.79 -2.73 8.18
N LEU A 836 -36.75 -2.71 6.85
CA LEU A 836 -37.64 -3.54 6.03
C LEU A 836 -37.39 -5.03 6.24
N PHE A 837 -36.14 -5.45 6.38
CA PHE A 837 -35.80 -6.84 6.75
C PHE A 837 -36.40 -7.22 8.12
N LEU A 838 -36.28 -6.34 9.12
CA LEU A 838 -36.87 -6.54 10.45
C LEU A 838 -38.40 -6.76 10.36
N LEU A 839 -39.09 -5.98 9.54
CA LEU A 839 -40.55 -6.02 9.41
C LEU A 839 -41.05 -7.20 8.56
N VAL A 840 -40.34 -7.55 7.49
CA VAL A 840 -40.81 -8.54 6.51
C VAL A 840 -40.44 -9.97 6.91
N ALA A 841 -39.28 -10.19 7.52
CA ALA A 841 -38.82 -11.51 7.92
C ALA A 841 -39.60 -12.01 9.15
N GLN A 842 -40.25 -13.17 9.06
CA GLN A 842 -40.99 -13.74 10.19
C GLN A 842 -40.05 -14.44 11.17
N GLN A 843 -40.31 -14.31 12.49
CA GLN A 843 -39.69 -15.18 13.49
C GLN A 843 -40.33 -16.57 13.38
N GLU A 844 -39.51 -17.62 13.25
CA GLU A 844 -40.01 -18.98 13.33
C GLU A 844 -40.63 -19.21 14.72
N ARG A 845 -41.92 -19.58 14.75
CA ARG A 845 -42.52 -20.14 15.95
C ARG A 845 -41.77 -21.43 16.28
N LYS A 846 -41.25 -21.55 17.51
CA LYS A 846 -40.84 -22.84 18.08
C LYS A 846 -41.96 -23.84 17.78
N ALA A 847 -41.67 -24.88 17.00
CA ALA A 847 -42.53 -26.04 16.96
C ALA A 847 -42.65 -26.52 18.41
N MET A 848 -43.83 -26.37 19.00
CA MET A 848 -44.16 -27.02 20.26
C MET A 848 -43.96 -28.51 20.02
N THR A 849 -43.07 -29.11 20.79
CA THR A 849 -43.03 -30.54 21.06
C THR A 849 -44.42 -30.97 21.51
N VAL A 850 -45.25 -31.42 20.56
CA VAL A 850 -46.41 -32.28 20.82
C VAL A 850 -45.96 -33.68 20.46
N ALA A 851 -45.16 -34.26 21.35
CA ALA A 851 -44.78 -35.67 21.32
C ALA A 851 -44.62 -36.17 22.77
N GLU A 852 -45.58 -35.85 23.63
CA GLU A 852 -45.88 -36.56 24.86
C GLU A 852 -47.40 -36.49 25.03
N GLU A 853 -48.00 -37.62 25.42
CA GLU A 853 -49.44 -37.90 25.49
C GLU A 853 -50.12 -38.43 24.22
N ARG A 854 -49.79 -39.69 23.89
CA ARG A 854 -50.85 -40.65 23.57
C ARG A 854 -51.09 -41.52 24.82
N PRO A 855 -52.28 -41.51 25.43
CA PRO A 855 -52.66 -42.52 26.39
C PRO A 855 -53.20 -43.73 25.62
N LEU A 856 -52.53 -44.87 25.78
CA LEU A 856 -53.07 -46.21 26.08
C LEU A 856 -51.95 -47.25 26.00
#